data_AF-A0A371FZA9-F1
#
_entry.id   AF-A0A371FZA9-F1
#
_cell.length_a   1.000
_cell.length_b   1.000
_cell.length_c   1.000
_cell.angle_alpha   90.00
_cell.angle_beta   90.00
_cell.angle_gamma   90.00
#
_symmetry.space_group_name_H-M   'P 1'
#
loop_
_entity.id
_entity.type
_entity.pdbx_description
1 polymer ?
#
loop_
_entity_poly.entity_id
_entity_poly.type
_entity_poly.pdbx_seq_one_letter_code
_entity_poly.pdbx_strand_id
1 'polypeptide(L)'
;MASQSQNWVHMVTAQTPTNIAVIKYWGKRDETLILPVNDSISVTLDPNHLCTTTTVAVSPGFQQDRMWLNGKEISLSGGRFQNCLREIRARACDVEDKKKGITITKEDWGKLHVHIASYNNFPTAAGLASSAAGFACLAYALGKLMNVKEDESQLSAIARQGSGSACRSLFGGFVKWTMGKEDNGSDSRAVQLADEKHWDDLVILIAVVSSRQKETSSTSGMRESIETSLLLQHRAKEIVPKRILQMEEAIRNRDYASFSQLTCADSNQFHAVCLDTRPPIFYMNDTSHRIISIVEKWNHSEEAPQVAYTFDAGPNAVLIARNRKAATLLIQRLLYYFPPNSDDLNSYIIGDKSIAKDAGINGIQDVEALPPPPEIKDKIPSQKYKGDVNYFICTRPGRGPVLLSDSSQALLNDENGLPKPSLLWDHTIHIMLSPCASMAKPKLHLLTFLFFYSILLSLFHCTFSLINPEDETSWIAMESEDINMVQTRRDSWKKCDFSVGKWVFDQSYPLYDFNCPYLSTAVTCQKNGRPDSDYEKWKWKPNGCSIPRFDALGFLGKMRGKRIMLVGDSIMRNQWESLVCLVQGVIPTDRKRVTYNGPSMAFHAMDFETSIEFFWAPLLVELKKGSGNKRILHLDLIEENARYWKGVDILVFDSAHWWTHSGQTRSWDYYMEGNSIITNMNPMVAYQKGLSTWARWVDLNLDPRRTRVIFRSMSPRHNSQNGWKCYKQRQPLQFFSHLHVPEPLVVLEGVLKRMRFPVYLQDITTMTAFRRDGHPSVYSRAMSEEMQKAGTGLSPDCSHWCLPGVPDSWNEMLSALL
;
A
#
# COMPACT_ATOMS: atom_id res chain seq x y z
N MET A 1 -48.97 26.00 -14.56
CA MET A 1 -48.47 24.78 -15.25
C MET A 1 -47.24 24.33 -14.49
N ALA A 2 -47.29 23.12 -13.96
CA ALA A 2 -46.33 22.59 -13.00
C ALA A 2 -44.92 22.48 -13.59
N SER A 3 -43.91 22.82 -12.78
CA SER A 3 -42.51 22.49 -13.02
C SER A 3 -42.36 20.96 -13.09
N GLN A 4 -42.43 20.39 -14.29
CA GLN A 4 -41.81 19.10 -14.54
C GLN A 4 -40.31 19.30 -14.24
N SER A 5 -39.84 18.72 -13.15
CA SER A 5 -38.42 18.66 -12.82
C SER A 5 -37.69 18.10 -14.05
N GLN A 6 -36.83 18.91 -14.65
CA GLN A 6 -36.01 18.49 -15.78
C GLN A 6 -35.05 17.38 -15.30
N ASN A 7 -35.46 16.13 -15.44
CA ASN A 7 -34.71 14.96 -14.99
C ASN A 7 -33.98 14.30 -16.17
N TRP A 8 -33.30 15.11 -16.98
CA TRP A 8 -32.49 14.64 -18.11
C TRP A 8 -31.05 14.35 -17.66
N VAL A 9 -30.37 13.43 -18.36
CA VAL A 9 -28.94 13.17 -18.19
C VAL A 9 -28.25 13.37 -19.54
N HIS A 10 -27.30 14.31 -19.58
CA HIS A 10 -26.40 14.53 -20.71
C HIS A 10 -25.02 13.97 -20.34
N MET A 11 -24.44 13.13 -21.20
CA MET A 11 -23.17 12.46 -20.89
C MET A 11 -22.28 12.28 -22.10
N VAL A 12 -20.97 12.21 -21.83
CA VAL A 12 -19.92 11.95 -22.80
C VAL A 12 -19.02 10.86 -22.25
N THR A 13 -18.61 9.93 -23.11
CA THR A 13 -17.61 8.91 -22.79
C THR A 13 -16.39 9.12 -23.68
N ALA A 14 -15.21 9.13 -23.07
CA ALA A 14 -13.94 9.22 -23.77
C ALA A 14 -12.98 8.13 -23.32
N GLN A 15 -12.01 7.82 -24.18
CA GLN A 15 -10.89 6.97 -23.90
C GLN A 15 -9.60 7.75 -24.13
N THR A 16 -8.63 7.59 -23.23
CA THR A 16 -7.36 8.33 -23.28
C THR A 16 -6.18 7.41 -23.01
N PRO A 17 -5.11 7.49 -23.81
CA PRO A 17 -3.91 6.70 -23.61
C PRO A 17 -3.08 7.19 -22.41
N THR A 18 -2.21 6.32 -21.91
CA THR A 18 -1.07 6.74 -21.07
C THR A 18 0.13 7.15 -21.93
N ASN A 19 1.12 7.80 -21.32
CA ASN A 19 2.38 8.18 -21.98
C ASN A 19 3.59 7.81 -21.11
N ILE A 20 4.75 7.60 -21.74
CA ILE A 20 6.03 7.32 -21.08
C ILE A 20 7.03 8.41 -21.43
N ALA A 21 7.60 9.06 -20.42
CA ALA A 21 8.59 10.11 -20.62
C ALA A 21 9.94 9.52 -21.05
N VAL A 22 10.50 10.01 -22.16
CA VAL A 22 11.88 9.73 -22.60
C VAL A 22 12.83 10.84 -22.18
N ILE A 23 12.32 12.07 -21.99
CA ILE A 23 12.96 13.14 -21.22
C ILE A 23 12.07 13.46 -20.03
N LYS A 24 12.59 13.26 -18.81
CA LYS A 24 11.81 13.19 -17.57
C LYS A 24 11.38 14.55 -17.03
N TYR A 25 10.12 14.63 -16.66
CA TYR A 25 9.59 15.66 -15.78
C TYR A 25 9.85 15.28 -14.31
N TRP A 26 10.65 16.08 -13.61
CA TRP A 26 10.89 15.91 -12.18
C TRP A 26 11.20 17.25 -11.51
N GLY A 27 10.27 17.72 -10.67
CA GLY A 27 10.39 18.97 -9.94
C GLY A 27 9.48 20.07 -10.48
N LYS A 28 8.94 20.89 -9.59
CA LYS A 28 8.02 21.98 -9.92
C LYS A 28 8.59 23.31 -9.45
N ARG A 29 8.46 24.34 -10.29
CA ARG A 29 8.67 25.73 -9.87
C ARG A 29 7.42 26.34 -9.23
N ASP A 30 6.24 25.78 -9.54
CA ASP A 30 4.96 26.17 -8.96
C ASP A 30 4.10 24.92 -8.66
N GLU A 31 3.77 24.70 -7.39
CA GLU A 31 2.96 23.56 -6.91
C GLU A 31 1.46 23.76 -7.07
N THR A 32 0.99 25.01 -7.23
CA THR A 32 -0.42 25.36 -7.38
C THR A 32 -0.85 25.21 -8.83
N LEU A 33 -0.08 25.79 -9.75
CA LEU A 33 -0.31 25.77 -11.18
C LEU A 33 0.31 24.54 -11.87
N ILE A 34 1.10 23.74 -11.12
CA ILE A 34 1.81 22.55 -11.58
C ILE A 34 2.74 22.91 -12.75
N LEU A 35 3.63 23.88 -12.52
CA LEU A 35 4.60 24.33 -13.50
C LEU A 35 5.95 23.63 -13.27
N PRO A 36 6.56 23.02 -14.30
CA PRO A 36 7.74 22.18 -14.12
C PRO A 36 9.01 23.06 -14.09
N VAL A 37 10.11 22.52 -13.57
CA VAL A 37 11.41 23.20 -13.66
C VAL A 37 12.11 23.02 -15.02
N ASN A 38 11.64 22.07 -15.84
CA ASN A 38 12.18 21.79 -17.17
C ASN A 38 11.10 21.22 -18.11
N ASP A 39 11.34 21.34 -19.42
CA ASP A 39 10.56 20.67 -20.46
C ASP A 39 10.65 19.14 -20.32
N SER A 40 9.67 18.43 -20.88
CA SER A 40 9.70 16.96 -20.94
C SER A 40 9.14 16.44 -22.26
N ILE A 41 9.62 15.29 -22.72
CA ILE A 41 9.16 14.62 -23.94
C ILE A 41 8.73 13.21 -23.60
N SER A 42 7.60 12.77 -24.14
CA SER A 42 7.06 11.42 -23.96
C SER A 42 6.60 10.80 -25.27
N VAL A 43 6.51 9.48 -25.28
CA VAL A 43 5.79 8.70 -26.28
C VAL A 43 4.42 8.27 -25.71
N THR A 44 3.35 8.53 -26.44
CA THR A 44 1.99 8.09 -26.12
C THR A 44 1.84 6.61 -26.50
N LEU A 45 1.24 5.79 -25.62
CA LEU A 45 1.08 4.35 -25.84
C LEU A 45 -0.26 4.01 -26.50
N ASP A 46 -0.30 2.90 -27.25
CA ASP A 46 -1.53 2.42 -27.90
C ASP A 46 -2.68 2.19 -26.89
N PRO A 47 -3.81 2.92 -27.01
CA PRO A 47 -4.93 2.81 -26.08
C PRO A 47 -5.66 1.45 -26.16
N ASN A 48 -5.43 0.65 -27.21
CA ASN A 48 -5.94 -0.73 -27.26
C ASN A 48 -5.36 -1.61 -26.15
N HIS A 49 -4.15 -1.28 -25.68
CA HIS A 49 -3.47 -2.04 -24.64
C HIS A 49 -3.54 -1.32 -23.29
N LEU A 50 -3.33 -0.01 -23.27
CA LEU A 50 -3.22 0.78 -22.03
C LEU A 50 -3.98 2.09 -22.14
N CYS A 51 -5.17 2.15 -21.53
CA CYS A 51 -6.01 3.35 -21.52
C CYS A 51 -6.80 3.54 -20.23
N THR A 52 -7.28 4.76 -20.08
CA THR A 52 -8.35 5.12 -19.16
C THR A 52 -9.60 5.42 -19.96
N THR A 53 -10.73 4.83 -19.57
CA THR A 53 -12.05 5.19 -20.07
C THR A 53 -12.77 6.01 -19.00
N THR A 54 -13.35 7.15 -19.36
CA THR A 54 -14.09 8.01 -18.44
C THR A 54 -15.42 8.42 -19.07
N THR A 55 -16.49 8.23 -18.31
CA THR A 55 -17.82 8.79 -18.60
C THR A 55 -18.10 9.93 -17.64
N VAL A 56 -18.44 11.08 -18.20
CA VAL A 56 -18.88 12.25 -17.44
C VAL A 56 -20.32 12.57 -17.79
N ALA A 57 -21.13 12.87 -16.79
CA ALA A 57 -22.54 13.18 -16.94
C ALA A 57 -22.91 14.43 -16.14
N VAL A 58 -23.90 15.16 -16.63
CA VAL A 58 -24.50 16.32 -15.99
C VAL A 58 -26.03 16.18 -16.01
N SER A 59 -26.68 16.63 -14.93
CA SER A 59 -28.13 16.63 -14.78
C SER A 59 -28.55 17.67 -13.76
N PRO A 60 -29.71 18.34 -13.93
CA PRO A 60 -30.32 19.17 -12.88
C PRO A 60 -30.70 18.38 -11.62
N GLY A 61 -30.86 17.05 -11.72
CA GLY A 61 -31.19 16.19 -10.58
C GLY A 61 -30.01 15.85 -9.66
N PHE A 62 -28.76 16.06 -10.11
CA PHE A 62 -27.58 15.77 -9.30
C PHE A 62 -27.40 16.81 -8.20
N GLN A 63 -27.15 16.36 -6.97
CA GLN A 63 -27.07 17.23 -5.79
C GLN A 63 -25.64 17.68 -5.44
N GLN A 64 -24.63 16.97 -5.97
CA GLN A 64 -23.22 17.27 -5.72
C GLN A 64 -22.35 16.63 -6.80
N ASP A 65 -21.12 17.14 -6.96
CA ASP A 65 -20.14 16.47 -7.83
C ASP A 65 -19.70 15.15 -7.20
N ARG A 66 -19.73 14.06 -7.98
CA ARG A 66 -19.35 12.71 -7.52
C ARG A 66 -18.43 12.04 -8.51
N MET A 67 -17.48 11.25 -8.00
CA MET A 67 -16.56 10.49 -8.85
C MET A 67 -16.39 9.06 -8.36
N TRP A 68 -16.42 8.12 -9.30
CA TRP A 68 -16.10 6.72 -9.09
C TRP A 68 -14.87 6.35 -9.91
N LEU A 69 -13.90 5.69 -9.29
CA LEU A 69 -12.71 5.17 -9.94
C LEU A 69 -12.66 3.66 -9.70
N ASN A 70 -12.70 2.88 -10.78
CA ASN A 70 -12.75 1.41 -10.74
C ASN A 70 -13.86 0.89 -9.79
N GLY A 71 -15.09 1.41 -9.95
CA GLY A 71 -16.26 0.99 -9.15
C GLY A 71 -16.33 1.57 -7.73
N LYS A 72 -15.26 2.16 -7.18
CA LYS A 72 -15.26 2.76 -5.85
C LYS A 72 -15.45 4.27 -5.91
N GLU A 73 -16.38 4.79 -5.10
CA GLU A 73 -16.56 6.24 -4.94
C GLU A 73 -15.35 6.88 -4.26
N ILE A 74 -14.86 7.99 -4.82
CA ILE A 74 -13.74 8.76 -4.31
C ILE A 74 -14.15 10.22 -4.09
N SER A 75 -13.55 10.85 -3.07
CA SER A 75 -13.85 12.25 -2.77
C SER A 75 -13.22 13.19 -3.78
N LEU A 76 -14.03 14.09 -4.35
CA LEU A 76 -13.58 15.20 -5.19
C LEU A 76 -13.08 16.41 -4.39
N SER A 77 -13.05 16.35 -3.05
CA SER A 77 -12.57 17.44 -2.17
C SER A 77 -11.06 17.72 -2.30
N GLY A 78 -10.30 16.87 -3.01
CA GLY A 78 -8.88 17.09 -3.26
C GLY A 78 -8.61 18.24 -4.22
N GLY A 79 -7.61 19.08 -3.91
CA GLY A 79 -7.28 20.28 -4.70
C GLY A 79 -7.07 20.03 -6.20
N ARG A 80 -6.53 18.87 -6.60
CA ARG A 80 -6.28 18.55 -8.02
C ARG A 80 -7.56 18.39 -8.85
N PHE A 81 -8.57 17.71 -8.31
CA PHE A 81 -9.86 17.55 -8.99
C PHE A 81 -10.63 18.86 -9.03
N GLN A 82 -10.65 19.60 -7.92
CA GLN A 82 -11.28 20.91 -7.85
C GLN A 82 -10.66 21.92 -8.82
N ASN A 83 -9.33 21.92 -8.97
CA ASN A 83 -8.65 22.76 -9.97
C ASN A 83 -9.13 22.41 -11.39
N CYS A 84 -9.12 21.12 -11.76
CA CYS A 84 -9.58 20.68 -13.08
C CYS A 84 -11.05 21.05 -13.33
N LEU A 85 -11.94 20.83 -12.35
CA LEU A 85 -13.37 21.15 -12.46
C LEU A 85 -13.62 22.66 -12.54
N ARG A 86 -12.89 23.46 -11.76
CA ARG A 86 -13.00 24.92 -11.79
C ARG A 86 -12.56 25.48 -13.14
N GLU A 87 -11.39 25.07 -13.63
CA GLU A 87 -10.84 25.58 -14.89
C GLU A 87 -11.70 25.18 -16.10
N ILE A 88 -12.24 23.96 -16.12
CA ILE A 88 -13.09 23.53 -17.24
C ILE A 88 -14.47 24.19 -17.20
N ARG A 89 -15.08 24.36 -16.02
CA ARG A 89 -16.34 25.11 -15.86
C ARG A 89 -16.21 26.57 -16.29
N ALA A 90 -15.08 27.21 -15.99
CA ALA A 90 -14.83 28.60 -16.41
C ALA A 90 -14.78 28.78 -17.94
N ARG A 91 -14.50 27.70 -18.68
CA ARG A 91 -14.41 27.66 -20.15
C ARG A 91 -15.62 27.02 -20.82
N ALA A 92 -16.60 26.60 -20.03
CA ALA A 92 -17.81 25.98 -20.55
C ALA A 92 -18.56 26.96 -21.46
N CYS A 93 -19.17 26.39 -22.51
CA CYS A 93 -19.96 27.11 -23.50
C CYS A 93 -21.38 26.53 -23.54
N ASP A 94 -22.25 27.17 -24.32
CA ASP A 94 -23.61 26.68 -24.52
C ASP A 94 -23.61 25.29 -25.19
N VAL A 95 -24.51 24.42 -24.73
CA VAL A 95 -24.74 23.08 -25.28
C VAL A 95 -26.20 22.91 -25.66
N GLU A 96 -26.44 22.41 -26.87
CA GLU A 96 -27.76 22.07 -27.37
C GLU A 96 -27.75 20.62 -27.90
N ASP A 97 -28.52 19.74 -27.27
CA ASP A 97 -28.83 18.40 -27.79
C ASP A 97 -30.28 18.38 -28.27
N LYS A 98 -30.45 18.64 -29.57
CA LYS A 98 -31.76 18.68 -30.24
C LYS A 98 -32.53 17.37 -30.18
N LYS A 99 -31.84 16.23 -30.06
CA LYS A 99 -32.50 14.91 -30.01
C LYS A 99 -33.14 14.67 -28.65
N LYS A 100 -32.47 15.11 -27.59
CA LYS A 100 -32.96 14.98 -26.21
C LYS A 100 -33.72 16.22 -25.72
N GLY A 101 -33.78 17.30 -26.51
CA GLY A 101 -34.40 18.56 -26.12
C GLY A 101 -33.68 19.24 -24.95
N ILE A 102 -32.36 19.06 -24.86
CA ILE A 102 -31.54 19.60 -23.76
C ILE A 102 -30.85 20.86 -24.24
N THR A 103 -31.01 21.95 -23.48
CA THR A 103 -30.27 23.20 -23.66
C THR A 103 -29.62 23.57 -22.34
N ILE A 104 -28.30 23.75 -22.34
CA ILE A 104 -27.50 24.17 -21.19
C ILE A 104 -26.80 25.47 -21.59
N THR A 105 -27.08 26.55 -20.90
CA THR A 105 -26.41 27.84 -21.12
C THR A 105 -25.09 27.92 -20.35
N LYS A 106 -24.22 28.85 -20.74
CA LYS A 106 -22.96 29.12 -20.03
C LYS A 106 -23.16 29.30 -18.52
N GLU A 107 -24.19 30.02 -18.11
CA GLU A 107 -24.49 30.33 -16.71
C GLU A 107 -24.97 29.10 -15.92
N ASP A 108 -25.59 28.12 -16.57
CA ASP A 108 -26.09 26.90 -15.93
C ASP A 108 -24.96 26.02 -15.39
N TRP A 109 -23.79 26.01 -16.05
CA TRP A 109 -22.63 25.22 -15.64
C TRP A 109 -22.08 25.56 -14.25
N GLY A 110 -22.35 26.78 -13.76
CA GLY A 110 -22.00 27.19 -12.39
C GLY A 110 -22.87 26.55 -11.31
N LYS A 111 -24.06 26.05 -11.68
CA LYS A 111 -25.04 25.44 -10.76
C LYS A 111 -25.16 23.94 -10.94
N LEU A 112 -24.88 23.44 -12.14
CA LEU A 112 -25.00 22.03 -12.47
C LEU A 112 -23.87 21.19 -11.87
N HIS A 113 -24.26 20.07 -11.28
CA HIS A 113 -23.34 19.07 -10.72
C HIS A 113 -22.99 18.00 -11.75
N VAL A 114 -21.78 17.43 -11.61
CA VAL A 114 -21.28 16.39 -12.50
C VAL A 114 -21.06 15.06 -11.79
N HIS A 115 -21.48 13.97 -12.42
CA HIS A 115 -21.13 12.61 -12.03
C HIS A 115 -20.08 12.08 -12.99
N ILE A 116 -19.03 11.45 -12.45
CA ILE A 116 -17.85 11.01 -13.20
C ILE A 116 -17.58 9.54 -12.85
N ALA A 117 -17.60 8.63 -13.82
CA ALA A 117 -17.06 7.28 -13.61
C ALA A 117 -15.85 7.07 -14.51
N SER A 118 -14.75 6.55 -13.95
CA SER A 118 -13.51 6.27 -14.66
C SER A 118 -13.03 4.85 -14.36
N TYR A 119 -12.46 4.20 -15.38
CA TYR A 119 -11.91 2.85 -15.34
C TYR A 119 -10.57 2.80 -16.07
N ASN A 120 -9.58 2.12 -15.47
CA ASN A 120 -8.30 1.85 -16.10
C ASN A 120 -8.20 0.37 -16.46
N ASN A 121 -7.84 0.04 -17.70
CA ASN A 121 -7.66 -1.36 -18.12
C ASN A 121 -6.28 -1.95 -17.72
N PHE A 122 -5.49 -1.21 -16.94
CA PHE A 122 -4.21 -1.65 -16.39
C PHE A 122 -4.19 -1.47 -14.88
N PRO A 123 -3.49 -2.34 -14.12
CA PRO A 123 -3.54 -2.29 -12.67
C PRO A 123 -2.97 -0.98 -12.14
N THR A 124 -3.74 -0.28 -11.30
CA THR A 124 -3.30 0.98 -10.68
C THR A 124 -2.03 0.79 -9.82
N ALA A 125 -1.81 -0.43 -9.31
CA ALA A 125 -0.63 -0.83 -8.56
C ALA A 125 0.60 -1.15 -9.43
N ALA A 126 0.45 -1.33 -10.75
CA ALA A 126 1.54 -1.68 -11.66
C ALA A 126 2.49 -0.51 -11.97
N GLY A 127 2.54 0.52 -11.14
CA GLY A 127 3.50 1.64 -11.24
C GLY A 127 3.42 2.52 -12.49
N LEU A 128 2.59 2.17 -13.48
CA LEU A 128 2.29 2.92 -14.68
C LEU A 128 1.57 4.23 -14.32
N ALA A 129 1.78 5.27 -15.13
CA ALA A 129 1.29 6.64 -14.90
C ALA A 129 -0.25 6.78 -15.00
N SER A 130 -1.01 6.01 -14.21
CA SER A 130 -2.47 5.97 -14.18
C SER A 130 -3.12 7.33 -13.96
N SER A 131 -2.50 8.18 -13.13
CA SER A 131 -2.98 9.55 -12.91
C SER A 131 -2.87 10.43 -14.16
N ALA A 132 -1.89 10.20 -15.05
CA ALA A 132 -1.73 10.99 -16.26
C ALA A 132 -2.88 10.71 -17.24
N ALA A 133 -3.10 9.43 -17.56
CA ALA A 133 -4.21 9.01 -18.42
C ALA A 133 -5.57 9.41 -17.83
N GLY A 134 -5.76 9.25 -16.51
CA GLY A 134 -7.02 9.60 -15.83
C GLY A 134 -7.37 11.08 -15.87
N PHE A 135 -6.44 11.97 -15.52
CA PHE A 135 -6.72 13.42 -15.57
C PHE A 135 -6.81 13.95 -17.00
N ALA A 136 -6.07 13.36 -17.94
CA ALA A 136 -6.21 13.69 -19.36
C ALA A 136 -7.60 13.29 -19.88
N CYS A 137 -8.07 12.09 -19.51
CA CYS A 137 -9.40 11.61 -19.86
C CYS A 137 -10.51 12.47 -19.24
N LEU A 138 -10.35 12.86 -17.98
CA LEU A 138 -11.27 13.75 -17.29
C LEU A 138 -11.38 15.11 -17.98
N ALA A 139 -10.24 15.76 -18.24
CA ALA A 139 -10.20 17.06 -18.89
C ALA A 139 -10.77 17.01 -20.32
N TYR A 140 -10.42 15.97 -21.09
CA TYR A 140 -10.93 15.78 -22.44
C TYR A 140 -12.44 15.51 -22.45
N ALA A 141 -12.93 14.59 -21.62
CA ALA A 141 -14.35 14.24 -21.56
C ALA A 141 -15.21 15.42 -21.08
N LEU A 142 -14.78 16.15 -20.05
CA LEU A 142 -15.47 17.36 -19.59
C LEU A 142 -15.41 18.49 -20.62
N GLY A 143 -14.28 18.67 -21.30
CA GLY A 143 -14.16 19.66 -22.38
C GLY A 143 -15.15 19.41 -23.52
N LYS A 144 -15.36 18.13 -23.87
CA LYS A 144 -16.39 17.74 -24.85
C LYS A 144 -17.81 17.87 -24.29
N LEU A 145 -18.06 17.49 -23.03
CA LEU A 145 -19.37 17.63 -22.37
C LEU A 145 -19.82 19.09 -22.28
N MET A 146 -18.89 20.00 -21.98
CA MET A 146 -19.13 21.43 -21.77
C MET A 146 -18.90 22.28 -23.04
N ASN A 147 -18.70 21.62 -24.19
CA ASN A 147 -18.48 22.25 -25.50
C ASN A 147 -17.41 23.36 -25.50
N VAL A 148 -16.32 23.12 -24.76
CA VAL A 148 -15.19 24.05 -24.65
C VAL A 148 -14.58 24.27 -26.04
N LYS A 149 -14.47 25.54 -26.48
CA LYS A 149 -13.95 25.94 -27.79
C LYS A 149 -12.43 26.20 -27.76
N GLU A 150 -11.71 25.26 -27.18
CA GLU A 150 -10.26 25.29 -27.07
C GLU A 150 -9.65 24.08 -27.78
N ASP A 151 -8.48 24.25 -28.37
CA ASP A 151 -7.72 23.14 -28.96
C ASP A 151 -7.12 22.22 -27.89
N GLU A 152 -6.61 21.05 -28.30
CA GLU A 152 -6.00 20.08 -27.41
C GLU A 152 -4.78 20.64 -26.63
N SER A 153 -4.07 21.64 -27.19
CA SER A 153 -2.93 22.27 -26.51
C SER A 153 -3.42 23.17 -25.37
N GLN A 154 -4.49 23.92 -25.58
CA GLN A 154 -5.15 24.71 -24.55
C GLN A 154 -5.76 23.83 -23.45
N LEU A 155 -6.49 22.77 -23.83
CA LEU A 155 -7.02 21.78 -22.88
C LEU A 155 -5.91 21.11 -22.05
N SER A 156 -4.69 21.01 -22.59
CA SER A 156 -3.55 20.44 -21.89
C SER A 156 -3.16 21.23 -20.64
N ALA A 157 -3.41 22.55 -20.62
CA ALA A 157 -3.18 23.38 -19.44
C ALA A 157 -4.12 23.02 -18.28
N ILE A 158 -5.35 22.57 -18.58
CA ILE A 158 -6.32 22.11 -17.59
C ILE A 158 -5.89 20.75 -17.04
N ALA A 159 -5.55 19.81 -17.94
CA ALA A 159 -5.08 18.49 -17.55
C ALA A 159 -3.81 18.57 -16.66
N ARG A 160 -2.89 19.49 -16.97
CA ARG A 160 -1.67 19.77 -16.20
C ARG A 160 -1.97 20.09 -14.73
N GLN A 161 -2.97 20.92 -14.45
CA GLN A 161 -3.32 21.31 -13.08
C GLN A 161 -3.92 20.15 -12.26
N GLY A 162 -4.50 19.15 -12.92
CA GLY A 162 -4.90 17.89 -12.30
C GLY A 162 -3.71 16.96 -12.05
N SER A 163 -2.88 16.74 -13.07
CA SER A 163 -1.62 16.01 -12.97
C SER A 163 -0.67 16.48 -14.08
N GLY A 164 0.55 16.92 -13.73
CA GLY A 164 1.45 17.58 -14.68
C GLY A 164 1.66 16.79 -15.97
N SER A 165 1.97 15.49 -15.87
CA SER A 165 2.18 14.62 -17.04
C SER A 165 0.92 14.27 -17.83
N ALA A 166 -0.28 14.59 -17.32
CA ALA A 166 -1.54 14.36 -18.04
C ALA A 166 -1.64 15.23 -19.30
N CYS A 167 -1.03 16.43 -19.30
CA CYS A 167 -1.07 17.32 -20.47
C CYS A 167 -0.55 16.62 -21.74
N ARG A 168 0.47 15.76 -21.61
CA ARG A 168 1.06 15.03 -22.74
C ARG A 168 0.18 13.92 -23.29
N SER A 169 -0.77 13.40 -22.50
CA SER A 169 -1.72 12.37 -22.94
C SER A 169 -2.87 12.92 -23.81
N LEU A 170 -2.91 14.24 -24.09
CA LEU A 170 -3.89 14.82 -25.01
C LEU A 170 -3.50 14.71 -26.50
N PHE A 171 -2.29 14.21 -26.80
CA PHE A 171 -1.80 14.01 -28.16
C PHE A 171 -1.29 12.58 -28.37
N GLY A 172 -1.31 12.11 -29.62
CA GLY A 172 -0.70 10.84 -30.04
C GLY A 172 0.77 10.99 -30.40
N GLY A 173 1.46 9.87 -30.60
CA GLY A 173 2.86 9.83 -31.03
C GLY A 173 3.84 10.38 -29.99
N PHE A 174 4.70 11.32 -30.40
CA PHE A 174 5.66 11.99 -29.53
C PHE A 174 5.17 13.37 -29.13
N VAL A 175 5.22 13.65 -27.82
CA VAL A 175 4.60 14.84 -27.23
C VAL A 175 5.57 15.52 -26.30
N LYS A 176 5.76 16.83 -26.49
CA LYS A 176 6.52 17.69 -25.59
C LYS A 176 5.56 18.42 -24.65
N TRP A 177 5.90 18.47 -23.36
CA TRP A 177 5.37 19.47 -22.45
C TRP A 177 6.41 20.58 -22.29
N THR A 178 6.07 21.75 -22.80
CA THR A 178 6.85 22.99 -22.67
C THR A 178 6.66 23.54 -21.26
N MET A 179 7.75 23.87 -20.58
CA MET A 179 7.72 24.35 -19.20
C MET A 179 7.06 25.71 -19.06
N GLY A 180 7.08 26.52 -20.11
CA GLY A 180 6.61 27.90 -20.10
C GLY A 180 7.52 28.83 -19.29
N LYS A 181 7.40 30.13 -19.58
CA LYS A 181 8.12 31.24 -18.94
C LYS A 181 7.17 32.15 -18.17
N GLU A 182 5.88 32.15 -18.50
CA GLU A 182 4.90 33.01 -17.85
C GLU A 182 4.53 32.46 -16.46
N ASP A 183 4.45 33.35 -15.47
CA ASP A 183 4.12 32.98 -14.08
C ASP A 183 2.67 32.50 -13.94
N ASN A 184 1.76 32.99 -14.80
CA ASN A 184 0.39 32.51 -14.86
C ASN A 184 0.26 31.10 -15.49
N GLY A 185 1.37 30.55 -16.00
CA GLY A 185 1.42 29.23 -16.60
C GLY A 185 0.66 29.09 -17.93
N SER A 186 0.29 30.20 -18.56
CA SER A 186 -0.53 30.20 -19.77
C SER A 186 0.19 29.58 -20.97
N ASP A 187 1.52 29.60 -21.00
CA ASP A 187 2.38 29.03 -22.05
C ASP A 187 2.97 27.64 -21.71
N SER A 188 2.73 27.15 -20.49
CA SER A 188 3.12 25.79 -20.06
C SER A 188 2.12 24.74 -20.57
N ARG A 189 2.25 24.33 -21.83
CA ARG A 189 1.33 23.43 -22.54
C ARG A 189 2.03 22.26 -23.21
N ALA A 190 1.24 21.24 -23.55
CA ALA A 190 1.68 20.15 -24.41
C ALA A 190 1.54 20.50 -25.90
N VAL A 191 2.49 20.02 -26.70
CA VAL A 191 2.51 20.12 -28.16
C VAL A 191 2.94 18.78 -28.75
N GLN A 192 2.32 18.40 -29.86
CA GLN A 192 2.72 17.21 -30.61
C GLN A 192 4.00 17.51 -31.41
N LEU A 193 5.01 16.65 -31.27
CA LEU A 193 6.24 16.71 -32.06
C LEU A 193 6.10 15.89 -33.35
N ALA A 194 5.48 14.71 -33.23
CA ALA A 194 5.21 13.79 -34.33
C ALA A 194 4.02 12.90 -33.97
N ASP A 195 3.20 12.51 -34.93
CA ASP A 195 2.08 11.59 -34.71
C ASP A 195 2.57 10.12 -34.57
N GLU A 196 1.63 9.21 -34.26
CA GLU A 196 1.96 7.79 -34.07
C GLU A 196 2.40 7.08 -35.35
N LYS A 197 2.10 7.63 -36.54
CA LYS A 197 2.50 7.06 -37.83
C LYS A 197 3.90 7.51 -38.25
N HIS A 198 4.41 8.58 -37.66
CA HIS A 198 5.74 9.07 -37.94
C HIS A 198 6.84 8.06 -37.57
N TRP A 199 6.66 7.21 -36.57
CA TRP A 199 7.67 6.21 -36.19
C TRP A 199 7.03 4.92 -35.67
N ASP A 200 6.24 4.30 -36.53
CA ASP A 200 5.43 3.11 -36.26
C ASP A 200 6.22 1.80 -36.19
N ASP A 201 7.50 1.81 -36.60
CA ASP A 201 8.42 0.68 -36.40
C ASP A 201 8.61 0.36 -34.92
N LEU A 202 8.58 1.36 -34.03
CA LEU A 202 8.91 1.19 -32.61
C LEU A 202 7.93 0.26 -31.89
N VAL A 203 8.48 -0.64 -31.08
CA VAL A 203 7.71 -1.54 -30.23
C VAL A 203 8.13 -1.33 -28.79
N ILE A 204 7.16 -1.25 -27.88
CA ILE A 204 7.37 -0.92 -26.48
C ILE A 204 6.99 -2.12 -25.62
N LEU A 205 7.93 -2.63 -24.83
CA LEU A 205 7.73 -3.71 -23.88
C LEU A 205 7.88 -3.16 -22.46
N ILE A 206 6.87 -3.37 -21.63
CA ILE A 206 6.90 -2.96 -20.23
C ILE A 206 7.08 -4.21 -19.38
N ALA A 207 8.18 -4.30 -18.64
CA ALA A 207 8.38 -5.31 -17.61
C ALA A 207 7.79 -4.82 -16.29
N VAL A 208 6.68 -5.41 -15.85
CA VAL A 208 6.07 -5.10 -14.55
C VAL A 208 6.80 -5.89 -13.48
N VAL A 209 7.76 -5.24 -12.83
CA VAL A 209 8.65 -5.84 -11.83
C VAL A 209 7.88 -6.12 -10.55
N SER A 210 8.10 -7.31 -9.99
CA SER A 210 7.61 -7.69 -8.68
C SER A 210 8.20 -6.76 -7.64
N SER A 211 7.34 -5.91 -7.09
CA SER A 211 7.75 -4.84 -6.21
C SER A 211 6.60 -4.47 -5.27
N ARG A 212 6.97 -3.96 -4.10
CA ARG A 212 6.03 -3.39 -3.14
C ARG A 212 5.40 -2.12 -3.74
N GLN A 213 4.31 -1.63 -3.14
CA GLN A 213 3.81 -0.30 -3.48
C GLN A 213 4.93 0.75 -3.30
N LYS A 214 4.97 1.74 -4.20
CA LYS A 214 5.93 2.84 -4.19
C LYS A 214 5.99 3.46 -2.78
N GLU A 215 7.15 3.44 -2.14
CA GLU A 215 7.35 4.02 -0.80
C GLU A 215 7.15 5.54 -0.85
N THR A 216 7.79 6.23 -1.81
CA THR A 216 7.67 7.68 -2.01
C THR A 216 6.84 7.99 -3.25
N SER A 217 5.74 8.74 -3.09
CA SER A 217 4.94 9.20 -4.23
C SER A 217 5.74 10.13 -5.14
N SER A 218 5.43 10.17 -6.44
CA SER A 218 6.11 11.09 -7.37
C SER A 218 5.96 12.56 -6.96
N THR A 219 4.83 12.94 -6.35
CA THR A 219 4.56 14.33 -5.95
C THR A 219 5.42 14.76 -4.76
N SER A 220 5.49 13.93 -3.72
CA SER A 220 6.36 14.21 -2.56
C SER A 220 7.83 14.11 -2.94
N GLY A 221 8.22 13.05 -3.65
CA GLY A 221 9.62 12.82 -4.01
C GLY A 221 10.21 13.92 -4.88
N MET A 222 9.44 14.45 -5.85
CA MET A 222 9.94 15.55 -6.68
C MET A 222 10.02 16.88 -5.94
N ARG A 223 9.20 17.09 -4.91
CA ARG A 223 9.28 18.26 -4.04
C ARG A 223 10.52 18.18 -3.16
N GLU A 224 10.72 17.05 -2.50
CA GLU A 224 11.91 16.79 -1.69
C GLU A 224 13.19 16.95 -2.52
N SER A 225 13.16 16.49 -3.78
CA SER A 225 14.30 16.66 -4.70
C SER A 225 14.56 18.13 -5.02
N ILE A 226 13.52 18.96 -5.22
CA ILE A 226 13.67 20.40 -5.40
C ILE A 226 14.29 21.07 -4.17
N GLU A 227 13.87 20.64 -2.98
CA GLU A 227 14.31 21.21 -1.72
C GLU A 227 15.75 20.82 -1.35
N THR A 228 16.21 19.63 -1.76
CA THR A 228 17.43 19.04 -1.19
C THR A 228 18.49 18.57 -2.18
N SER A 229 18.14 18.26 -3.43
CA SER A 229 19.12 17.80 -4.43
C SER A 229 19.84 18.98 -5.07
N LEU A 230 21.17 19.01 -4.92
CA LEU A 230 22.02 19.99 -5.58
C LEU A 230 22.16 19.69 -7.08
N LEU A 231 22.08 18.42 -7.46
CA LEU A 231 22.17 17.98 -8.86
C LEU A 231 20.94 18.35 -9.69
N LEU A 232 19.75 18.45 -9.08
CA LEU A 232 18.52 18.78 -9.81
C LEU A 232 18.57 20.17 -10.45
N GLN A 233 19.13 21.17 -9.76
CA GLN A 233 19.24 22.53 -10.29
C GLN A 233 20.13 22.57 -11.54
N HIS A 234 21.26 21.88 -11.52
CA HIS A 234 22.15 21.77 -12.68
C HIS A 234 21.48 20.98 -13.81
N ARG A 235 20.82 19.86 -13.51
CA ARG A 235 20.05 19.07 -14.48
C ARG A 235 19.03 19.94 -15.23
N ALA A 236 18.20 20.68 -14.51
CA ALA A 236 17.12 21.47 -15.08
C ALA A 236 17.62 22.64 -15.95
N LYS A 237 18.70 23.31 -15.53
CA LYS A 237 19.23 24.49 -16.23
C LYS A 237 20.16 24.14 -17.39
N GLU A 238 21.06 23.18 -17.22
CA GLU A 238 22.21 22.99 -18.12
C GLU A 238 22.12 21.73 -18.99
N ILE A 239 21.37 20.72 -18.56
CA ILE A 239 21.33 19.40 -19.20
C ILE A 239 20.04 19.22 -20.01
N VAL A 240 18.88 19.36 -19.37
CA VAL A 240 17.60 19.06 -20.01
C VAL A 240 17.34 19.92 -21.26
N PRO A 241 17.60 21.25 -21.27
CA PRO A 241 17.37 22.05 -22.47
C PRO A 241 18.14 21.55 -23.70
N LYS A 242 19.38 21.07 -23.52
CA LYS A 242 20.18 20.48 -24.61
C LYS A 242 19.60 19.14 -25.07
N ARG A 243 19.23 18.28 -24.12
CA ARG A 243 18.61 16.98 -24.40
C ARG A 243 17.28 17.09 -25.11
N ILE A 244 16.48 18.13 -24.83
CA ILE A 244 15.21 18.39 -25.52
C ILE A 244 15.46 18.62 -27.01
N LEU A 245 16.38 19.52 -27.37
CA LEU A 245 16.70 19.82 -28.77
C LEU A 245 17.23 18.58 -29.50
N GLN A 246 18.13 17.82 -28.86
CA GLN A 246 18.68 16.59 -29.42
C GLN A 246 17.62 15.50 -29.59
N MET A 247 16.70 15.36 -28.63
CA MET A 247 15.61 14.39 -28.69
C MET A 247 14.58 14.76 -29.78
N GLU A 248 14.25 16.04 -29.93
CA GLU A 248 13.40 16.52 -31.03
C GLU A 248 14.00 16.22 -32.40
N GLU A 249 15.31 16.42 -32.56
CA GLU A 249 16.03 16.07 -33.79
C GLU A 249 16.06 14.55 -34.03
N ALA A 250 16.35 13.76 -33.00
CA ALA A 250 16.35 12.31 -33.09
C ALA A 250 14.97 11.75 -33.50
N ILE A 251 13.88 12.30 -32.93
CA ILE A 251 12.51 11.94 -33.30
C ILE A 251 12.21 12.35 -34.75
N ARG A 252 12.53 13.60 -35.14
CA ARG A 252 12.29 14.10 -36.49
C ARG A 252 12.96 13.24 -37.56
N ASN A 253 14.21 12.83 -37.31
CA ASN A 253 15.04 12.09 -38.26
C ASN A 253 14.94 10.56 -38.11
N ARG A 254 14.13 10.05 -37.15
CA ARG A 254 14.07 8.63 -36.79
C ARG A 254 15.45 8.04 -36.44
N ASP A 255 16.32 8.85 -35.84
CA ASP A 255 17.63 8.43 -35.39
C ASP A 255 17.51 7.66 -34.08
N TYR A 256 17.37 6.34 -34.21
CA TYR A 256 17.21 5.45 -33.08
C TYR A 256 18.43 5.42 -32.15
N ALA A 257 19.65 5.60 -32.68
CA ALA A 257 20.85 5.54 -31.87
C ALA A 257 20.90 6.72 -30.88
N SER A 258 20.70 7.94 -31.39
CA SER A 258 20.59 9.14 -30.56
C SER A 258 19.39 9.06 -29.62
N PHE A 259 18.23 8.62 -30.10
CA PHE A 259 17.03 8.43 -29.29
C PHE A 259 17.28 7.48 -28.11
N SER A 260 17.92 6.33 -28.35
CA SER A 260 18.23 5.32 -27.34
C SER A 260 19.18 5.86 -26.29
N GLN A 261 20.29 6.47 -26.71
CA GLN A 261 21.28 7.04 -25.81
C GLN A 261 20.68 8.12 -24.90
N LEU A 262 19.90 9.05 -25.48
CA LEU A 262 19.25 10.12 -24.73
C LEU A 262 18.23 9.57 -23.73
N THR A 263 17.42 8.60 -24.15
CA THR A 263 16.38 7.97 -23.31
C THR A 263 16.99 7.28 -22.09
N CYS A 264 18.02 6.46 -22.29
CA CYS A 264 18.73 5.76 -21.22
C CYS A 264 19.43 6.76 -20.28
N ALA A 265 20.17 7.73 -20.85
CA ALA A 265 20.92 8.72 -20.06
C ALA A 265 20.02 9.67 -19.27
N ASP A 266 18.81 9.98 -19.76
CA ASP A 266 17.85 10.81 -19.04
C ASP A 266 17.11 10.05 -17.94
N SER A 267 16.76 8.79 -18.19
CA SER A 267 16.29 7.88 -17.14
C SER A 267 17.30 7.78 -16.00
N ASN A 268 18.57 7.46 -16.31
CA ASN A 268 19.61 7.29 -15.30
C ASN A 268 19.87 8.57 -14.50
N GLN A 269 19.91 9.73 -15.16
CA GLN A 269 20.12 11.00 -14.47
C GLN A 269 18.93 11.42 -13.60
N PHE A 270 17.70 11.09 -14.01
CA PHE A 270 16.51 11.27 -13.16
C PHE A 270 16.65 10.46 -11.85
N HIS A 271 17.02 9.19 -11.93
CA HIS A 271 17.23 8.37 -10.74
C HIS A 271 18.48 8.77 -9.93
N ALA A 272 19.50 9.35 -10.57
CA ALA A 272 20.64 9.93 -9.88
C ALA A 272 20.25 11.16 -9.04
N VAL A 273 19.33 12.00 -9.55
CA VAL A 273 18.73 13.09 -8.76
C VAL A 273 17.94 12.54 -7.58
N CYS A 274 17.12 11.50 -7.79
CA CYS A 274 16.40 10.84 -6.69
C CYS A 274 17.35 10.32 -5.60
N LEU A 275 18.51 9.79 -5.99
CA LEU A 275 19.55 9.34 -5.05
C LEU A 275 20.26 10.49 -4.32
N ASP A 276 20.36 11.67 -4.94
CA ASP A 276 20.96 12.89 -4.36
C ASP A 276 20.00 13.63 -3.40
N THR A 277 18.70 13.34 -3.45
CA THR A 277 17.68 13.86 -2.52
C THR A 277 17.97 13.45 -1.08
N ARG A 278 17.53 14.25 -0.09
CA ARG A 278 17.69 13.97 1.35
C ARG A 278 16.33 13.92 2.05
N PRO A 279 15.85 12.74 2.51
CA PRO A 279 16.47 11.42 2.37
C PRO A 279 16.53 10.91 0.91
N PRO A 280 17.45 9.99 0.57
CA PRO A 280 17.56 9.45 -0.79
C PRO A 280 16.31 8.66 -1.17
N ILE A 281 15.90 8.77 -2.44
CA ILE A 281 14.73 8.10 -2.99
C ILE A 281 15.19 6.98 -3.92
N PHE A 282 14.76 5.75 -3.62
CA PHE A 282 15.07 4.56 -4.43
C PHE A 282 13.82 4.05 -5.14
N TYR A 283 13.76 4.27 -6.46
CA TYR A 283 12.68 3.74 -7.30
C TYR A 283 13.06 2.44 -8.02
N MET A 284 14.29 2.36 -8.53
CA MET A 284 14.82 1.14 -9.14
C MET A 284 15.24 0.14 -8.07
N ASN A 285 15.05 -1.15 -8.36
CA ASN A 285 15.52 -2.25 -7.53
C ASN A 285 16.52 -3.13 -8.30
N ASP A 286 16.97 -4.22 -7.69
CA ASP A 286 17.91 -5.15 -8.32
C ASP A 286 17.41 -5.69 -9.66
N THR A 287 16.11 -5.99 -9.77
CA THR A 287 15.52 -6.45 -11.04
C THR A 287 15.59 -5.36 -12.11
N SER A 288 15.34 -4.09 -11.77
CA SER A 288 15.54 -2.94 -12.66
C SER A 288 16.98 -2.90 -13.18
N HIS A 289 17.97 -3.02 -12.29
CA HIS A 289 19.40 -3.01 -12.65
C HIS A 289 19.83 -4.23 -13.49
N ARG A 290 19.23 -5.40 -13.25
CA ARG A 290 19.42 -6.59 -14.10
C ARG A 290 18.90 -6.36 -15.51
N ILE A 291 17.71 -5.78 -15.65
CA ILE A 291 17.13 -5.43 -16.96
C ILE A 291 18.04 -4.44 -17.70
N ILE A 292 18.53 -3.39 -17.03
CA ILE A 292 19.52 -2.46 -17.60
C ILE A 292 20.74 -3.23 -18.11
N SER A 293 21.29 -4.11 -17.28
CA SER A 293 22.48 -4.90 -17.64
C SER A 293 22.25 -5.81 -18.85
N ILE A 294 21.05 -6.40 -18.97
CA ILE A 294 20.68 -7.24 -20.14
C ILE A 294 20.64 -6.38 -21.41
N VAL A 295 19.98 -5.23 -21.36
CA VAL A 295 19.85 -4.32 -22.52
C VAL A 295 21.21 -3.77 -22.94
N GLU A 296 22.01 -3.30 -21.98
CA GLU A 296 23.35 -2.78 -22.27
C GLU A 296 24.23 -3.87 -22.89
N LYS A 297 24.31 -5.07 -22.29
CA LYS A 297 25.11 -6.18 -22.86
C LYS A 297 24.70 -6.52 -24.29
N TRP A 298 23.40 -6.56 -24.57
CA TRP A 298 22.93 -6.84 -25.92
C TRP A 298 23.29 -5.70 -26.89
N ASN A 299 23.02 -4.44 -26.55
CA ASN A 299 23.40 -3.31 -27.39
C ASN A 299 24.90 -3.27 -27.68
N HIS A 300 25.77 -3.59 -26.71
CA HIS A 300 27.22 -3.66 -26.90
C HIS A 300 27.68 -4.82 -27.79
N SER A 301 26.86 -5.86 -27.94
CA SER A 301 27.16 -7.00 -28.82
C SER A 301 26.75 -6.79 -30.27
N GLU A 302 26.03 -5.69 -30.56
CA GLU A 302 25.50 -5.34 -31.87
C GLU A 302 26.22 -4.09 -32.41
N GLU A 303 26.23 -3.89 -33.74
CA GLU A 303 26.84 -2.70 -34.35
C GLU A 303 26.08 -1.40 -34.04
N ALA A 304 24.79 -1.52 -33.71
CA ALA A 304 23.92 -0.40 -33.38
C ALA A 304 22.96 -0.77 -32.25
N PRO A 305 22.54 0.20 -31.40
CA PRO A 305 21.56 -0.04 -30.34
C PRO A 305 20.26 -0.64 -30.89
N GLN A 306 19.77 -1.69 -30.23
CA GLN A 306 18.53 -2.39 -30.58
C GLN A 306 17.37 -2.03 -29.63
N VAL A 307 17.70 -1.72 -28.36
CA VAL A 307 16.71 -1.46 -27.31
C VAL A 307 17.17 -0.29 -26.44
N ALA A 308 16.25 0.63 -26.15
CA ALA A 308 16.41 1.66 -25.13
C ALA A 308 15.64 1.25 -23.88
N TYR A 309 16.12 1.61 -22.69
CA TYR A 309 15.37 1.45 -21.44
C TYR A 309 15.05 2.80 -20.81
N THR A 310 13.92 2.87 -20.11
CA THR A 310 13.58 4.01 -19.29
C THR A 310 12.73 3.58 -18.10
N PHE A 311 12.94 4.24 -16.96
CA PHE A 311 12.27 3.96 -15.70
C PHE A 311 11.64 5.25 -15.17
N ASP A 312 10.37 5.19 -14.81
CA ASP A 312 9.68 6.29 -14.12
C ASP A 312 9.87 6.17 -12.60
N ALA A 313 9.00 6.79 -11.81
CA ALA A 313 9.02 6.71 -10.35
C ALA A 313 8.57 5.32 -9.85
N GLY A 314 9.32 4.27 -10.15
CA GLY A 314 9.12 2.88 -9.73
C GLY A 314 10.06 1.92 -10.47
N PRO A 315 10.04 0.63 -10.13
CA PRO A 315 11.04 -0.32 -10.63
C PRO A 315 10.72 -0.91 -12.02
N ASN A 316 9.56 -0.59 -12.58
CA ASN A 316 9.13 -1.14 -13.87
C ASN A 316 9.97 -0.58 -15.02
N ALA A 317 10.50 -1.48 -15.83
CA ALA A 317 11.27 -1.12 -17.00
C ALA A 317 10.33 -0.91 -18.18
N VAL A 318 10.46 0.23 -18.87
CA VAL A 318 9.90 0.42 -20.20
C VAL A 318 11.03 0.29 -21.20
N LEU A 319 10.90 -0.67 -22.10
CA LEU A 319 11.89 -1.06 -23.08
C LEU A 319 11.36 -0.71 -24.47
N ILE A 320 12.05 0.16 -25.19
CA ILE A 320 11.62 0.63 -26.50
C ILE A 320 12.54 -0.02 -27.53
N ALA A 321 12.06 -1.03 -28.24
CA ALA A 321 12.80 -1.72 -29.28
C ALA A 321 12.71 -0.95 -30.61
N ARG A 322 13.82 -0.94 -31.37
CA ARG A 322 13.94 -0.21 -32.64
C ARG A 322 12.90 -0.60 -33.68
N ASN A 323 12.57 -1.89 -33.73
CA ASN A 323 11.60 -2.46 -34.64
C ASN A 323 11.02 -3.77 -34.10
N ARG A 324 10.04 -4.33 -34.82
CA ARG A 324 9.42 -5.61 -34.46
C ARG A 324 10.40 -6.78 -34.34
N LYS A 325 11.45 -6.85 -35.18
CA LYS A 325 12.48 -7.90 -35.09
C LYS A 325 13.31 -7.76 -33.81
N ALA A 326 13.68 -6.55 -33.41
CA ALA A 326 14.32 -6.32 -32.13
C ALA A 326 13.37 -6.68 -30.97
N ALA A 327 12.07 -6.42 -31.09
CA ALA A 327 11.09 -6.78 -30.06
C ALA A 327 10.95 -8.30 -29.84
N THR A 328 10.95 -9.10 -30.92
CA THR A 328 10.90 -10.57 -30.81
C THR A 328 12.15 -11.13 -30.14
N LEU A 329 13.32 -10.61 -30.51
CA LEU A 329 14.60 -10.96 -29.88
C LEU A 329 14.69 -10.49 -28.42
N LEU A 330 14.07 -9.36 -28.08
CA LEU A 330 14.01 -8.84 -26.72
C LEU A 330 13.14 -9.74 -25.83
N ILE A 331 11.93 -10.10 -26.27
CA ILE A 331 11.04 -10.90 -25.44
C ILE A 331 11.62 -12.30 -25.16
N GLN A 332 12.35 -12.91 -26.11
CA GLN A 332 13.08 -14.15 -25.87
C GLN A 332 14.12 -14.00 -24.76
N ARG A 333 14.94 -12.94 -24.79
CA ARG A 333 15.93 -12.66 -23.74
C ARG A 333 15.26 -12.45 -22.38
N LEU A 334 14.19 -11.65 -22.35
CA LEU A 334 13.46 -11.38 -21.12
C LEU A 334 12.83 -12.64 -20.53
N LEU A 335 12.21 -13.49 -21.35
CA LEU A 335 11.64 -14.77 -20.90
C LEU A 335 12.70 -15.78 -20.47
N TYR A 336 13.88 -15.76 -21.09
CA TYR A 336 15.01 -16.58 -20.67
C TYR A 336 15.48 -16.21 -19.25
N TYR A 337 15.69 -14.92 -18.98
CA TYR A 337 16.15 -14.44 -17.67
C TYR A 337 15.03 -14.40 -16.61
N PHE A 338 13.81 -14.09 -17.01
CA PHE A 338 12.63 -13.93 -16.14
C PHE A 338 11.50 -14.84 -16.61
N PRO A 339 11.62 -16.17 -16.42
CA PRO A 339 10.54 -17.08 -16.74
C PRO A 339 9.33 -16.90 -15.78
N PRO A 340 8.09 -17.14 -16.24
CA PRO A 340 6.89 -16.98 -15.43
C PRO A 340 6.85 -17.97 -14.27
N ASN A 341 6.20 -17.58 -13.17
CA ASN A 341 5.98 -18.45 -11.99
C ASN A 341 4.97 -19.58 -12.26
N SER A 342 3.96 -19.31 -13.07
CA SER A 342 2.86 -20.20 -13.45
C SER A 342 2.97 -20.66 -14.91
N ASP A 343 2.26 -21.73 -15.25
CA ASP A 343 2.19 -22.25 -16.63
C ASP A 343 1.33 -21.38 -17.56
N ASP A 344 0.67 -20.34 -17.03
CA ASP A 344 -0.16 -19.42 -17.80
C ASP A 344 0.67 -18.28 -18.44
N LEU A 345 1.14 -18.53 -19.67
CA LEU A 345 1.82 -17.52 -20.48
C LEU A 345 0.88 -16.38 -20.92
N ASN A 346 -0.43 -16.62 -20.99
CA ASN A 346 -1.39 -15.65 -21.51
C ASN A 346 -1.66 -14.49 -20.57
N SER A 347 -1.53 -14.69 -19.27
CA SER A 347 -1.53 -13.63 -18.26
C SER A 347 -0.14 -13.01 -18.07
N TYR A 348 0.92 -13.74 -18.43
CA TYR A 348 2.29 -13.27 -18.32
C TYR A 348 2.72 -12.33 -19.45
N ILE A 349 2.14 -12.45 -20.65
CA ILE A 349 2.35 -11.52 -21.76
C ILE A 349 1.00 -10.98 -22.22
N ILE A 350 0.78 -9.69 -22.00
CA ILE A 350 -0.46 -8.98 -22.37
C ILE A 350 -0.18 -7.90 -23.42
N GLY A 351 -1.24 -7.34 -24.02
CA GLY A 351 -1.14 -6.39 -25.13
C GLY A 351 -0.99 -7.10 -26.48
N ASP A 352 -0.05 -6.67 -27.32
CA ASP A 352 0.21 -7.32 -28.62
C ASP A 352 0.90 -8.69 -28.44
N LYS A 353 0.07 -9.72 -28.26
CA LYS A 353 0.49 -11.12 -28.11
C LYS A 353 1.15 -11.71 -29.36
N SER A 354 0.98 -11.08 -30.53
CA SER A 354 1.57 -11.61 -31.76
C SER A 354 3.10 -11.52 -31.77
N ILE A 355 3.70 -10.61 -30.98
CA ILE A 355 5.16 -10.52 -30.82
C ILE A 355 5.75 -11.79 -30.20
N ALA A 356 5.08 -12.38 -29.20
CA ALA A 356 5.54 -13.63 -28.60
C ALA A 356 5.45 -14.80 -29.61
N LYS A 357 4.39 -14.83 -30.43
CA LYS A 357 4.23 -15.83 -31.49
C LYS A 357 5.29 -15.70 -32.58
N ASP A 358 5.58 -14.48 -33.02
CA ASP A 358 6.64 -14.19 -33.99
C ASP A 358 8.04 -14.55 -33.44
N ALA A 359 8.20 -14.55 -32.12
CA ALA A 359 9.38 -15.02 -31.42
C ALA A 359 9.44 -16.56 -31.26
N GLY A 360 8.47 -17.30 -31.82
CA GLY A 360 8.39 -18.75 -31.70
C GLY A 360 7.91 -19.24 -30.33
N ILE A 361 7.30 -18.38 -29.52
CA ILE A 361 6.80 -18.72 -28.18
C ILE A 361 5.28 -18.88 -28.23
N ASN A 362 4.83 -20.14 -28.23
CA ASN A 362 3.42 -20.52 -28.23
C ASN A 362 2.96 -21.07 -26.87
N GLY A 363 3.89 -21.61 -26.08
CA GLY A 363 3.62 -22.14 -24.75
C GLY A 363 4.82 -22.05 -23.81
N ILE A 364 4.63 -22.54 -22.59
CA ILE A 364 5.67 -22.53 -21.55
C ILE A 364 6.86 -23.41 -21.92
N GLN A 365 6.62 -24.49 -22.68
CA GLN A 365 7.66 -25.40 -23.15
C GLN A 365 8.67 -24.68 -24.05
N ASP A 366 8.21 -23.72 -24.87
CA ASP A 366 9.08 -22.92 -25.72
C ASP A 366 9.97 -21.99 -24.88
N VAL A 367 9.42 -21.42 -23.79
CA VAL A 367 10.18 -20.59 -22.83
C VAL A 367 11.26 -21.40 -22.12
N GLU A 368 10.95 -22.63 -21.72
CA GLU A 368 11.91 -23.53 -21.07
C GLU A 368 13.02 -23.97 -22.04
N ALA A 369 12.69 -24.17 -23.32
CA ALA A 369 13.60 -24.56 -24.38
C ALA A 369 14.44 -23.41 -24.96
N LEU A 370 14.21 -22.16 -24.55
CA LEU A 370 14.96 -21.00 -25.04
C LEU A 370 16.47 -21.17 -24.78
N PRO A 371 17.33 -21.02 -25.81
CA PRO A 371 18.77 -21.06 -25.62
C PRO A 371 19.26 -19.83 -24.86
N PRO A 372 20.42 -19.91 -24.19
CA PRO A 372 21.07 -18.73 -23.64
C PRO A 372 21.29 -17.65 -24.71
N PRO A 373 21.10 -16.35 -24.38
CA PRO A 373 21.36 -15.26 -25.30
C PRO A 373 22.79 -15.30 -25.89
N PRO A 374 22.98 -15.01 -27.19
CA PRO A 374 24.28 -15.13 -27.88
C PRO A 374 25.43 -14.33 -27.25
N GLU A 375 25.10 -13.22 -26.58
CA GLU A 375 26.08 -12.34 -25.92
C GLU A 375 26.70 -12.94 -24.64
N ILE A 376 26.23 -14.09 -24.16
CA ILE A 376 26.81 -14.81 -23.02
C ILE A 376 28.04 -15.60 -23.49
N LYS A 377 29.25 -15.08 -23.19
CA LYS A 377 30.53 -15.66 -23.66
C LYS A 377 31.13 -16.76 -22.76
N ASP A 378 30.60 -16.99 -21.56
CA ASP A 378 31.16 -17.92 -20.58
C ASP A 378 30.26 -19.12 -20.27
N LYS A 379 30.86 -20.29 -19.99
CA LYS A 379 30.21 -21.51 -19.45
C LYS A 379 29.71 -21.34 -18.00
N ILE A 380 29.34 -20.13 -17.59
CA ILE A 380 28.79 -19.84 -16.26
C ILE A 380 27.28 -20.06 -16.36
N PRO A 381 26.64 -20.81 -15.45
CA PRO A 381 25.18 -20.94 -15.44
C PRO A 381 24.57 -19.55 -15.27
N SER A 382 23.91 -19.03 -16.29
CA SER A 382 23.13 -17.79 -16.18
C SER A 382 21.93 -18.05 -15.27
N GLN A 383 21.97 -17.44 -14.09
CA GLN A 383 20.90 -17.51 -13.11
C GLN A 383 19.60 -16.96 -13.71
N LYS A 384 18.54 -17.76 -13.67
CA LYS A 384 17.17 -17.34 -14.00
C LYS A 384 16.50 -16.79 -12.74
N TYR A 385 15.70 -15.74 -12.89
CA TYR A 385 15.05 -14.99 -11.81
C TYR A 385 13.53 -15.14 -11.89
N LYS A 386 13.05 -16.37 -11.59
CA LYS A 386 11.61 -16.70 -11.64
C LYS A 386 10.85 -15.84 -10.62
N GLY A 387 9.84 -15.10 -11.07
CA GLY A 387 8.98 -14.28 -10.20
C GLY A 387 9.46 -12.86 -9.91
N ASP A 388 10.65 -12.46 -10.40
CA ASP A 388 11.13 -11.08 -10.31
C ASP A 388 10.32 -10.13 -11.21
N VAL A 389 9.75 -10.63 -12.30
CA VAL A 389 8.81 -9.92 -13.17
C VAL A 389 7.45 -10.60 -13.09
N ASN A 390 6.41 -9.83 -12.78
CA ASN A 390 5.04 -10.31 -12.66
C ASN A 390 4.41 -10.64 -14.01
N TYR A 391 4.61 -9.77 -15.01
CA TYR A 391 4.16 -9.93 -16.40
C TYR A 391 4.79 -8.85 -17.28
N PHE A 392 4.68 -9.04 -18.60
CA PHE A 392 5.09 -8.11 -19.64
C PHE A 392 3.88 -7.53 -20.38
N ILE A 393 3.98 -6.26 -20.78
CA ILE A 393 2.99 -5.58 -21.62
C ILE A 393 3.66 -5.20 -22.93
N CYS A 394 3.20 -5.76 -24.04
CA CYS A 394 3.67 -5.42 -25.38
C CYS A 394 2.73 -4.38 -26.01
N THR A 395 3.27 -3.25 -26.43
CA THR A 395 2.51 -2.15 -27.04
C THR A 395 3.38 -1.40 -28.07
N ARG A 396 2.89 -0.25 -28.54
CA ARG A 396 3.51 0.59 -29.57
C ARG A 396 3.11 2.06 -29.36
N PRO A 397 3.75 3.01 -30.07
CA PRO A 397 3.25 4.37 -30.16
C PRO A 397 1.77 4.40 -30.57
N GLY A 398 0.98 5.24 -29.91
CA GLY A 398 -0.47 5.29 -30.03
C GLY A 398 -1.02 6.67 -30.33
N ARG A 399 -2.25 6.71 -30.84
CA ARG A 399 -3.04 7.92 -31.04
C ARG A 399 -3.42 8.60 -29.72
N GLY A 400 -3.84 9.86 -29.79
CA GLY A 400 -4.38 10.62 -28.65
C GLY A 400 -5.78 10.19 -28.18
N PRO A 401 -6.43 10.99 -27.32
CA PRO A 401 -7.77 10.72 -26.81
C PRO A 401 -8.83 10.64 -27.90
N VAL A 402 -9.88 9.85 -27.65
CA VAL A 402 -11.05 9.74 -28.53
C VAL A 402 -12.36 9.72 -27.77
N LEU A 403 -13.42 10.20 -28.42
CA LEU A 403 -14.79 10.00 -27.97
C LEU A 403 -15.26 8.59 -28.34
N LEU A 404 -15.99 7.97 -27.44
CA LEU A 404 -16.63 6.67 -27.66
C LEU A 404 -18.11 6.91 -27.98
N SER A 405 -18.51 6.60 -29.22
CA SER A 405 -19.88 6.79 -29.69
C SER A 405 -20.83 5.66 -29.28
N ASP A 406 -20.29 4.50 -28.94
CA ASP A 406 -21.07 3.35 -28.46
C ASP A 406 -21.48 3.54 -27.01
N SER A 407 -22.80 3.69 -26.77
CA SER A 407 -23.37 3.85 -25.44
C SER A 407 -23.18 2.63 -24.53
N SER A 408 -22.89 1.45 -25.10
CA SER A 408 -22.56 0.25 -24.34
C SER A 408 -21.30 0.45 -23.50
N GLN A 409 -20.33 1.23 -24.01
CA GLN A 409 -19.05 1.51 -23.37
C GLN A 409 -19.11 2.62 -22.31
N ALA A 410 -20.25 3.31 -22.17
CA ALA A 410 -20.45 4.28 -21.10
C ALA A 410 -20.41 3.58 -19.73
N LEU A 411 -19.76 4.21 -18.75
CA LEU A 411 -19.58 3.70 -17.40
C LEU A 411 -20.69 4.14 -16.43
N LEU A 412 -21.47 5.16 -16.82
CA LEU A 412 -22.66 5.63 -16.11
C LEU A 412 -23.93 5.16 -16.82
N ASN A 413 -24.99 4.95 -16.05
CA ASN A 413 -26.33 4.70 -16.56
C ASN A 413 -26.96 6.02 -17.05
N ASP A 414 -27.63 5.95 -18.20
CA ASP A 414 -28.21 7.08 -18.93
C ASP A 414 -29.53 7.62 -18.36
N GLU A 415 -30.16 6.90 -17.44
CA GLU A 415 -31.37 7.33 -16.73
C GLU A 415 -31.03 8.05 -15.43
N ASN A 416 -30.07 7.54 -14.65
CA ASN A 416 -29.81 8.03 -13.29
C ASN A 416 -28.41 8.62 -13.07
N GLY A 417 -27.50 8.49 -14.04
CA GLY A 417 -26.14 9.00 -13.93
C GLY A 417 -25.28 8.35 -12.86
N LEU A 418 -25.63 7.14 -12.39
CA LEU A 418 -24.85 6.35 -11.43
C LEU A 418 -24.04 5.28 -12.17
N PRO A 419 -22.96 4.73 -11.55
CA PRO A 419 -22.15 3.69 -12.17
C PRO A 419 -22.98 2.47 -12.59
N LYS A 420 -22.73 1.97 -13.81
CA LYS A 420 -23.36 0.72 -14.27
C LYS A 420 -22.94 -0.45 -13.37
N PRO A 421 -23.83 -1.46 -13.15
CA PRO A 421 -23.49 -2.65 -12.36
C PRO A 421 -22.22 -3.35 -12.85
N SER A 422 -21.97 -3.43 -14.16
CA SER A 422 -20.73 -4.03 -14.68
C SER A 422 -19.45 -3.42 -14.11
N LEU A 423 -19.46 -2.13 -13.75
CA LEU A 423 -18.33 -1.45 -13.10
C LEU A 423 -18.13 -1.86 -11.63
N LEU A 424 -19.17 -2.37 -10.97
CA LEU A 424 -19.16 -2.83 -9.58
C LEU A 424 -18.75 -4.30 -9.46
N TRP A 425 -18.90 -5.10 -10.53
CA TRP A 425 -18.70 -6.55 -10.53
C TRP A 425 -17.30 -6.99 -11.01
N ASP A 426 -16.53 -6.12 -11.67
CA ASP A 426 -15.21 -6.42 -12.26
C ASP A 426 -14.07 -6.65 -11.23
N HIS A 427 -14.41 -6.73 -9.93
CA HIS A 427 -13.51 -7.14 -8.85
C HIS A 427 -13.81 -8.53 -8.29
N THR A 428 -14.79 -9.24 -8.86
CA THR A 428 -15.16 -10.59 -8.41
C THR A 428 -15.29 -11.51 -9.64
N ILE A 429 -14.26 -12.32 -9.87
CA ILE A 429 -14.24 -13.50 -10.77
C ILE A 429 -14.00 -13.20 -12.26
N HIS A 430 -12.76 -13.45 -12.70
CA HIS A 430 -12.48 -13.94 -14.05
C HIS A 430 -11.66 -15.24 -13.97
N ILE A 431 -12.25 -16.27 -13.37
CA ILE A 431 -11.91 -17.67 -13.67
C ILE A 431 -13.23 -18.44 -13.79
N MET A 432 -13.48 -18.89 -15.02
CA MET A 432 -14.54 -19.80 -15.47
C MET A 432 -15.99 -19.34 -15.29
N LEU A 433 -16.66 -19.00 -16.39
CA LEU A 433 -17.98 -19.57 -16.70
C LEU A 433 -18.20 -19.58 -18.23
N SER A 434 -18.39 -20.79 -18.77
CA SER A 434 -19.17 -21.03 -20.00
C SER A 434 -20.49 -21.70 -19.60
N PRO A 435 -21.54 -21.60 -20.44
CA PRO A 435 -22.91 -21.47 -19.97
C PRO A 435 -23.67 -22.81 -20.01
N CYS A 436 -24.63 -22.97 -19.08
CA CYS A 436 -25.75 -23.86 -19.31
C CYS A 436 -27.02 -23.20 -18.79
N ALA A 437 -27.94 -22.92 -19.71
CA ALA A 437 -29.27 -22.41 -19.43
C ALA A 437 -30.24 -23.59 -19.30
N SER A 438 -31.11 -23.59 -18.27
CA SER A 438 -32.53 -23.91 -18.44
C SER A 438 -33.38 -23.47 -17.23
N MET A 439 -34.34 -22.60 -17.54
CA MET A 439 -35.73 -22.51 -17.06
C MET A 439 -36.11 -22.99 -15.64
N ALA A 440 -36.62 -22.08 -14.80
CA ALA A 440 -38.04 -22.02 -14.39
C ALA A 440 -38.30 -20.88 -13.37
N LYS A 441 -39.43 -20.18 -13.53
CA LYS A 441 -39.93 -19.07 -12.69
C LYS A 441 -40.41 -19.54 -11.31
N PRO A 442 -40.45 -18.67 -10.29
CA PRO A 442 -41.46 -18.78 -9.25
C PRO A 442 -42.31 -17.50 -9.11
N LYS A 443 -43.61 -17.70 -8.91
CA LYS A 443 -44.56 -16.71 -8.41
C LYS A 443 -44.84 -17.01 -6.93
N LEU A 444 -44.99 -15.92 -6.18
CA LEU A 444 -45.89 -15.73 -5.04
C LEU A 444 -45.55 -16.41 -3.70
N HIS A 445 -45.06 -15.61 -2.74
CA HIS A 445 -45.56 -15.59 -1.35
C HIS A 445 -45.27 -14.22 -0.72
N LEU A 446 -46.10 -13.25 -1.11
CA LEU A 446 -46.22 -11.92 -0.50
C LEU A 446 -47.40 -11.99 0.48
N LEU A 447 -47.18 -12.47 1.71
CA LEU A 447 -48.18 -12.35 2.81
C LEU A 447 -47.65 -12.65 4.22
N THR A 448 -46.38 -13.03 4.39
CA THR A 448 -45.79 -13.29 5.72
C THR A 448 -44.89 -12.17 6.25
N PHE A 449 -44.64 -11.11 5.47
CA PHE A 449 -43.74 -10.02 5.86
C PHE A 449 -44.42 -8.82 6.56
N LEU A 450 -45.76 -8.77 6.57
CA LEU A 450 -46.54 -7.66 7.14
C LEU A 450 -46.98 -7.86 8.61
N PHE A 451 -46.66 -9.00 9.23
CA PHE A 451 -47.05 -9.28 10.62
C PHE A 451 -45.91 -9.07 11.64
N PHE A 452 -44.66 -8.96 11.19
CA PHE A 452 -43.51 -8.76 12.08
C PHE A 452 -43.15 -7.29 12.34
N TYR A 453 -43.70 -6.35 11.55
CA TYR A 453 -43.37 -4.93 11.65
C TYR A 453 -44.23 -4.17 12.68
N SER A 454 -45.39 -4.71 13.08
CA SER A 454 -46.31 -4.07 14.03
C SER A 454 -45.93 -4.29 15.51
N ILE A 455 -45.06 -5.26 15.81
CA ILE A 455 -44.66 -5.58 17.20
C ILE A 455 -43.38 -4.83 17.63
N LEU A 456 -42.57 -4.34 16.69
CA LEU A 456 -41.34 -3.60 16.99
C LEU A 456 -41.55 -2.08 17.23
N LEU A 457 -42.71 -1.53 16.85
CA LEU A 457 -43.03 -0.11 17.04
C LEU A 457 -43.68 0.21 18.40
N SER A 458 -44.15 -0.77 19.17
CA SER A 458 -44.75 -0.55 20.49
C SER A 458 -43.75 -0.59 21.66
N LEU A 459 -42.50 -1.00 21.42
CA LEU A 459 -41.44 -1.06 22.45
C LEU A 459 -40.50 0.17 22.45
N PHE A 460 -40.64 1.08 21.47
CA PHE A 460 -39.80 2.28 21.37
C PHE A 460 -40.43 3.56 21.94
N HIS A 461 -41.57 3.45 22.66
CA HIS A 461 -42.28 4.61 23.22
C HIS A 461 -42.41 4.64 24.75
N CYS A 462 -41.70 3.79 25.50
CA CYS A 462 -41.82 3.72 26.97
C CYS A 462 -40.56 3.98 27.80
N THR A 463 -39.47 4.53 27.26
CA THR A 463 -38.29 4.87 28.09
C THR A 463 -37.64 6.20 27.74
N PHE A 464 -38.43 7.21 27.37
CA PHE A 464 -38.00 8.62 27.36
C PHE A 464 -38.95 9.45 28.21
N SER A 465 -38.81 9.32 29.52
CA SER A 465 -39.27 10.30 30.51
C SER A 465 -38.47 10.05 31.77
N LEU A 466 -37.84 11.11 32.29
CA LEU A 466 -36.93 11.20 33.44
C LEU A 466 -35.43 11.06 33.09
N ILE A 467 -34.79 12.20 32.80
CA ILE A 467 -33.79 12.86 33.68
C ILE A 467 -33.35 14.16 32.98
N ASN A 468 -33.39 15.25 33.75
CA ASN A 468 -33.07 16.63 33.37
C ASN A 468 -31.55 16.86 33.19
N PRO A 469 -31.13 17.86 32.39
CA PRO A 469 -29.74 18.25 32.21
C PRO A 469 -29.39 19.48 33.07
N GLU A 470 -28.41 19.37 33.95
CA GLU A 470 -27.53 20.46 34.45
C GLU A 470 -26.63 19.91 35.57
N ASP A 471 -25.40 20.44 35.63
CA ASP A 471 -24.29 20.10 36.54
C ASP A 471 -23.49 18.80 36.30
N GLU A 472 -22.49 18.90 35.42
CA GLU A 472 -21.06 18.70 35.77
C GLU A 472 -20.19 19.02 34.54
N THR A 473 -20.06 20.31 34.23
CA THR A 473 -19.02 20.83 33.34
C THR A 473 -18.03 21.66 34.15
N SER A 474 -17.19 20.98 34.92
CA SER A 474 -15.87 21.49 35.30
C SER A 474 -15.03 20.29 35.72
N TRP A 475 -13.72 20.32 35.44
CA TRP A 475 -12.74 19.26 35.72
C TRP A 475 -12.60 18.12 34.69
N ILE A 476 -12.21 18.41 33.43
CA ILE A 476 -11.02 17.81 32.75
C ILE A 476 -10.66 18.72 31.56
N ALA A 477 -10.08 19.89 31.84
CA ALA A 477 -9.26 20.60 30.89
C ALA A 477 -7.84 20.55 31.45
N MET A 478 -7.04 19.59 30.99
CA MET A 478 -5.57 19.60 31.07
C MET A 478 -5.01 18.43 30.24
N GLU A 479 -4.38 18.82 29.12
CA GLU A 479 -3.29 18.16 28.37
C GLU A 479 -3.38 16.63 28.13
N SER A 480 -3.98 16.26 26.99
CA SER A 480 -3.70 14.98 26.32
C SER A 480 -2.67 15.20 25.20
N GLU A 481 -1.43 14.75 25.40
CA GLU A 481 -0.49 14.61 24.30
C GLU A 481 -0.92 13.46 23.39
N ASP A 482 -1.24 13.80 22.14
CA ASP A 482 -1.74 12.88 21.10
C ASP A 482 -0.65 11.94 20.56
N ILE A 483 -0.89 10.62 20.63
CA ILE A 483 -0.08 9.58 19.96
C ILE A 483 -0.93 8.79 18.95
N ASN A 484 -0.28 8.35 17.87
CA ASN A 484 -0.78 7.72 16.63
C ASN A 484 -2.05 6.84 16.71
N MET A 485 -3.21 7.45 16.42
CA MET A 485 -4.37 6.76 15.84
C MET A 485 -4.16 6.58 14.33
N VAL A 486 -4.10 5.34 13.84
CA VAL A 486 -4.23 5.07 12.40
C VAL A 486 -5.71 5.21 12.03
N GLN A 487 -6.13 6.46 11.89
CA GLN A 487 -7.28 7.03 11.15
C GLN A 487 -7.92 8.18 11.94
N THR A 488 -7.56 9.42 11.62
CA THR A 488 -8.39 10.34 10.81
C THR A 488 -7.76 11.74 10.80
N ARG A 489 -7.77 12.35 9.61
CA ARG A 489 -7.59 13.77 9.31
C ARG A 489 -6.20 14.39 9.52
N ARG A 490 -5.78 15.05 8.44
CA ARG A 490 -4.84 16.16 8.43
C ARG A 490 -5.21 17.13 9.54
N ASP A 491 -4.32 17.30 10.50
CA ASP A 491 -4.10 18.59 11.13
C ASP A 491 -2.59 18.73 11.38
N SER A 492 -2.06 19.86 10.90
CA SER A 492 -0.70 20.30 11.11
C SER A 492 -0.50 20.56 12.59
N TRP A 493 0.30 19.74 13.28
CA TRP A 493 1.26 20.06 14.37
C TRP A 493 2.10 18.78 14.62
N LYS A 494 3.39 18.93 14.96
CA LYS A 494 4.39 17.85 15.02
C LYS A 494 3.99 16.75 16.04
N LYS A 495 3.36 15.66 15.60
CA LYS A 495 3.09 14.44 16.40
C LYS A 495 4.34 13.55 16.45
N CYS A 496 4.68 12.98 17.61
CA CYS A 496 5.87 12.14 17.76
C CYS A 496 5.64 10.70 17.28
N ASP A 497 6.51 10.22 16.40
CA ASP A 497 6.54 8.84 15.95
C ASP A 497 7.45 7.99 16.87
N PHE A 498 6.85 7.12 17.67
CA PHE A 498 7.60 6.24 18.58
C PHE A 498 8.31 5.07 17.89
N SER A 499 7.96 4.77 16.63
CA SER A 499 8.51 3.62 15.89
C SER A 499 9.94 3.86 15.38
N VAL A 500 10.33 5.14 15.23
CA VAL A 500 11.63 5.54 14.68
C VAL A 500 12.47 6.24 15.75
N GLY A 501 13.66 5.72 16.01
CA GLY A 501 14.52 6.21 17.09
C GLY A 501 15.82 5.44 17.18
N LYS A 502 16.45 5.52 18.36
CA LYS A 502 17.69 4.81 18.69
C LYS A 502 17.70 4.30 20.11
N TRP A 503 18.42 3.21 20.34
CA TRP A 503 18.72 2.75 21.69
C TRP A 503 19.83 3.60 22.31
N VAL A 504 19.61 4.05 23.54
CA VAL A 504 20.58 4.79 24.34
C VAL A 504 20.86 4.02 25.63
N PHE A 505 22.12 3.97 26.04
CA PHE A 505 22.50 3.33 27.29
C PHE A 505 22.15 4.25 28.45
N ASP A 506 21.46 3.72 29.47
CA ASP A 506 21.00 4.44 30.63
C ASP A 506 21.27 3.59 31.89
N GLN A 507 22.18 4.08 32.73
CA GLN A 507 22.63 3.38 33.94
C GLN A 507 21.50 3.18 34.97
N SER A 508 20.43 3.98 34.90
CA SER A 508 19.32 3.93 35.83
C SER A 508 18.34 2.78 35.59
N TYR A 509 18.45 2.06 34.46
CA TYR A 509 17.71 0.81 34.22
C TYR A 509 18.44 -0.38 34.87
N PRO A 510 17.83 -1.55 35.09
CA PRO A 510 16.42 -1.86 34.86
C PRO A 510 15.48 -1.19 35.86
N LEU A 511 14.17 -1.23 35.58
CA LEU A 511 13.14 -0.60 36.41
C LEU A 511 12.67 -1.48 37.58
N TYR A 512 13.02 -2.76 37.55
CA TYR A 512 12.73 -3.73 38.59
C TYR A 512 13.82 -4.80 38.60
N ASP A 513 13.89 -5.56 39.69
CA ASP A 513 14.91 -6.58 39.91
C ASP A 513 14.54 -7.91 39.20
N PHE A 514 15.54 -8.64 38.70
CA PHE A 514 15.37 -9.96 38.08
C PHE A 514 14.74 -11.01 39.02
N ASN A 515 14.67 -10.72 40.32
CA ASN A 515 14.00 -11.53 41.33
C ASN A 515 12.48 -11.40 41.36
N CYS A 516 11.86 -10.58 40.50
CA CYS A 516 10.41 -10.50 40.40
C CYS A 516 9.75 -11.90 40.35
N PRO A 517 8.80 -12.20 41.25
CA PRO A 517 8.27 -13.57 41.43
C PRO A 517 7.30 -13.99 40.32
N TYR A 518 6.89 -13.07 39.45
CA TYR A 518 5.94 -13.32 38.36
C TYR A 518 6.62 -13.67 37.02
N LEU A 519 7.96 -13.66 36.98
CA LEU A 519 8.71 -14.03 35.79
C LEU A 519 8.81 -15.55 35.65
N SER A 520 8.58 -16.05 34.44
CA SER A 520 8.82 -17.45 34.12
C SER A 520 10.33 -17.77 34.04
N THR A 521 10.70 -19.05 34.23
CA THR A 521 12.10 -19.49 34.10
C THR A 521 12.67 -19.16 32.72
N ALA A 522 11.85 -19.21 31.66
CA ALA A 522 12.30 -18.99 30.28
C ALA A 522 12.89 -17.60 30.00
N VAL A 523 12.48 -16.59 30.78
CA VAL A 523 12.83 -15.18 30.55
C VAL A 523 13.78 -14.61 31.60
N THR A 524 14.08 -15.36 32.66
CA THR A 524 14.93 -14.93 33.79
C THR A 524 16.42 -15.24 33.55
N CYS A 525 17.00 -14.58 32.55
CA CYS A 525 18.33 -14.88 32.04
C CYS A 525 19.45 -14.80 33.10
N GLN A 526 19.45 -13.77 33.96
CA GLN A 526 20.42 -13.66 35.07
C GLN A 526 20.32 -14.86 36.02
N LYS A 527 19.10 -15.22 36.46
CA LYS A 527 18.87 -16.41 37.33
C LYS A 527 19.32 -17.71 36.66
N ASN A 528 19.25 -17.76 35.33
CA ASN A 528 19.67 -18.92 34.55
C ASN A 528 21.20 -18.98 34.32
N GLY A 529 21.97 -18.03 34.86
CA GLY A 529 23.44 -18.02 34.77
C GLY A 529 23.98 -17.26 33.57
N ARG A 530 23.23 -16.30 33.01
CA ARG A 530 23.75 -15.38 32.00
C ARG A 530 24.80 -14.45 32.64
N PRO A 531 26.04 -14.38 32.12
CA PRO A 531 27.15 -13.70 32.80
C PRO A 531 27.22 -12.18 32.57
N ASP A 532 26.56 -11.65 31.53
CA ASP A 532 26.46 -10.22 31.24
C ASP A 532 25.08 -9.68 31.60
N SER A 533 24.95 -8.41 31.99
CA SER A 533 23.66 -7.76 32.33
C SER A 533 23.45 -6.40 31.63
N ASP A 534 24.40 -5.95 30.81
CA ASP A 534 24.32 -4.65 30.10
C ASP A 534 23.13 -4.54 29.14
N TYR A 535 22.58 -5.68 28.67
CA TYR A 535 21.39 -5.69 27.83
C TYR A 535 20.14 -5.11 28.54
N GLU A 536 20.15 -5.06 29.87
CA GLU A 536 19.06 -4.50 30.69
C GLU A 536 19.11 -2.97 30.76
N LYS A 537 20.24 -2.36 30.35
CA LYS A 537 20.53 -0.92 30.54
C LYS A 537 20.17 -0.06 29.33
N TRP A 538 19.47 -0.60 28.34
CA TRP A 538 19.14 0.12 27.10
C TRP A 538 17.73 0.68 27.14
N LYS A 539 17.61 1.99 26.88
CA LYS A 539 16.35 2.72 26.74
C LYS A 539 16.10 3.10 25.28
N TRP A 540 14.86 2.98 24.81
CA TRP A 540 14.49 3.50 23.49
C TRP A 540 14.25 5.01 23.53
N LYS A 541 14.85 5.73 22.57
CA LYS A 541 14.67 7.18 22.38
C LYS A 541 14.17 7.47 20.97
N PRO A 542 12.88 7.81 20.78
CA PRO A 542 12.35 8.25 19.50
C PRO A 542 13.05 9.49 18.94
N ASN A 543 12.95 9.67 17.62
CA ASN A 543 13.42 10.89 16.98
C ASN A 543 12.42 12.03 17.20
N GLY A 544 12.88 13.14 17.79
CA GLY A 544 12.06 14.35 17.93
C GLY A 544 11.15 14.39 19.17
N CYS A 545 11.14 13.36 20.02
CA CYS A 545 10.51 13.41 21.35
C CYS A 545 11.17 12.44 22.34
N SER A 546 10.57 12.27 23.53
CA SER A 546 10.99 11.31 24.54
C SER A 546 9.81 10.49 25.05
N ILE A 547 10.02 9.18 25.25
CA ILE A 547 9.10 8.35 26.02
C ILE A 547 9.43 8.53 27.51
N PRO A 548 8.46 8.93 28.35
CA PRO A 548 8.64 9.01 29.80
C PRO A 548 9.09 7.66 30.36
N ARG A 549 9.93 7.69 31.40
CA ARG A 549 10.26 6.48 32.16
C ARG A 549 8.98 5.90 32.75
N PHE A 550 8.85 4.58 32.80
CA PHE A 550 7.64 3.96 33.34
C PHE A 550 7.36 4.40 34.79
N ASP A 551 6.19 4.97 35.02
CA ASP A 551 5.66 5.29 36.35
C ASP A 551 4.59 4.27 36.74
N ALA A 552 4.93 3.40 37.69
CA ALA A 552 4.04 2.34 38.15
C ALA A 552 2.75 2.85 38.78
N LEU A 553 2.83 3.90 39.63
CA LEU A 553 1.66 4.48 40.28
C LEU A 553 0.83 5.27 39.29
N GLY A 554 1.48 6.05 38.41
CA GLY A 554 0.81 6.75 37.32
C GLY A 554 0.05 5.79 36.40
N PHE A 555 0.67 4.68 35.98
CA PHE A 555 0.02 3.67 35.16
C PHE A 555 -1.18 3.03 35.88
N LEU A 556 -1.00 2.53 37.11
CA LEU A 556 -2.09 1.93 37.89
C LEU A 556 -3.22 2.93 38.17
N GLY A 557 -2.89 4.20 38.39
CA GLY A 557 -3.85 5.30 38.52
C GLY A 557 -4.70 5.48 37.27
N LYS A 558 -4.08 5.52 36.07
CA LYS A 558 -4.80 5.57 34.78
C LYS A 558 -5.68 4.34 34.52
N MET A 559 -5.26 3.18 35.03
CA MET A 559 -5.94 1.89 34.88
C MET A 559 -6.98 1.63 35.97
N ARG A 560 -7.17 2.54 36.93
CA ARG A 560 -8.11 2.34 38.04
C ARG A 560 -9.52 2.00 37.54
N GLY A 561 -10.09 0.92 38.07
CA GLY A 561 -11.40 0.42 37.68
C GLY A 561 -11.49 -0.18 36.27
N LYS A 562 -10.35 -0.37 35.57
CA LYS A 562 -10.30 -0.87 34.20
C LYS A 562 -9.66 -2.25 34.11
N ARG A 563 -9.99 -2.97 33.04
CA ARG A 563 -9.34 -4.23 32.64
C ARG A 563 -8.48 -3.99 31.41
N ILE A 564 -7.21 -4.36 31.48
CA ILE A 564 -6.30 -4.39 30.33
C ILE A 564 -5.96 -5.84 29.99
N MET A 565 -6.17 -6.24 28.73
CA MET A 565 -5.92 -7.61 28.28
C MET A 565 -4.96 -7.64 27.09
N LEU A 566 -3.87 -8.38 27.28
CA LEU A 566 -2.83 -8.67 26.29
C LEU A 566 -3.18 -10.01 25.62
N VAL A 567 -3.57 -9.96 24.35
CA VAL A 567 -4.09 -11.10 23.57
C VAL A 567 -3.08 -11.49 22.50
N GLY A 568 -2.60 -12.73 22.53
CA GLY A 568 -1.67 -13.20 21.50
C GLY A 568 -0.91 -14.46 21.90
N ASP A 569 0.38 -14.47 21.61
CA ASP A 569 1.27 -15.61 21.76
C ASP A 569 2.19 -15.53 22.99
N SER A 570 3.23 -16.37 23.02
CA SER A 570 4.23 -16.38 24.09
C SER A 570 5.06 -15.09 24.19
N ILE A 571 5.20 -14.31 23.11
CA ILE A 571 5.87 -13.01 23.12
C ILE A 571 4.93 -11.95 23.71
N MET A 572 3.62 -12.07 23.49
CA MET A 572 2.63 -11.26 24.21
C MET A 572 2.62 -11.58 25.71
N ARG A 573 2.74 -12.87 26.09
CA ARG A 573 2.95 -13.25 27.50
C ARG A 573 4.24 -12.67 28.08
N ASN A 574 5.33 -12.64 27.32
CA ASN A 574 6.58 -12.04 27.73
C ASN A 574 6.42 -10.54 28.04
N GLN A 575 5.61 -9.80 27.27
CA GLN A 575 5.27 -8.41 27.58
C GLN A 575 4.39 -8.29 28.84
N TRP A 576 3.45 -9.20 29.04
CA TRP A 576 2.62 -9.25 30.25
C TRP A 576 3.45 -9.49 31.51
N GLU A 577 4.41 -10.44 31.49
CA GLU A 577 5.30 -10.73 32.62
C GLU A 577 6.15 -9.49 32.99
N SER A 578 6.64 -8.75 31.98
CA SER A 578 7.30 -7.45 32.18
C SER A 578 6.37 -6.41 32.81
N LEU A 579 5.16 -6.23 32.28
CA LEU A 579 4.22 -5.22 32.75
C LEU A 579 3.82 -5.46 34.22
N VAL A 580 3.58 -6.72 34.59
CA VAL A 580 3.29 -7.10 35.98
C VAL A 580 4.48 -6.78 36.88
N CYS A 581 5.72 -7.08 36.45
CA CYS A 581 6.90 -6.76 37.25
C CYS A 581 7.19 -5.27 37.40
N LEU A 582 6.84 -4.46 36.39
CA LEU A 582 6.91 -3.00 36.46
C LEU A 582 5.97 -2.42 37.53
N VAL A 583 4.79 -3.01 37.74
CA VAL A 583 3.77 -2.46 38.66
C VAL A 583 3.72 -3.14 40.03
N GLN A 584 4.12 -4.40 40.14
CA GLN A 584 3.88 -5.17 41.36
C GLN A 584 4.61 -4.61 42.59
N GLY A 585 5.73 -3.92 42.40
CA GLY A 585 6.58 -3.42 43.47
C GLY A 585 5.92 -2.33 44.32
N VAL A 586 4.94 -1.61 43.76
CA VAL A 586 4.21 -0.55 44.46
C VAL A 586 2.90 -1.03 45.10
N ILE A 587 2.59 -2.34 44.99
CA ILE A 587 1.37 -2.94 45.53
C ILE A 587 1.73 -3.89 46.69
N PRO A 588 1.09 -3.75 47.87
CA PRO A 588 1.28 -4.67 48.99
C PRO A 588 1.01 -6.13 48.62
N THR A 589 1.75 -7.06 49.22
CA THR A 589 1.71 -8.50 48.85
C THR A 589 0.34 -9.14 49.05
N ASP A 590 -0.40 -8.76 50.09
CA ASP A 590 -1.75 -9.22 50.41
C ASP A 590 -2.83 -8.56 49.55
N ARG A 591 -2.49 -7.48 48.83
CA ARG A 591 -3.39 -6.70 47.95
C ARG A 591 -3.16 -6.98 46.47
N LYS A 592 -2.36 -8.01 46.14
CA LYS A 592 -2.15 -8.49 44.77
C LYS A 592 -2.26 -10.00 44.67
N ARG A 593 -2.79 -10.50 43.56
CA ARG A 593 -2.86 -11.95 43.29
C ARG A 593 -2.87 -12.24 41.80
N VAL A 594 -2.50 -13.47 41.43
CA VAL A 594 -2.66 -13.98 40.07
C VAL A 594 -3.71 -15.09 40.07
N THR A 595 -4.62 -15.04 39.11
CA THR A 595 -5.62 -16.09 38.87
C THR A 595 -5.43 -16.70 37.49
N TYR A 596 -5.70 -17.99 37.37
CA TYR A 596 -5.60 -18.73 36.12
C TYR A 596 -6.98 -19.29 35.76
N ASN A 597 -7.43 -19.07 34.53
CA ASN A 597 -8.69 -19.59 34.03
C ASN A 597 -8.56 -20.04 32.57
N GLY A 598 -8.27 -21.33 32.38
CA GLY A 598 -8.09 -21.93 31.06
C GLY A 598 -7.00 -21.22 30.24
N PRO A 599 -7.33 -20.61 29.08
CA PRO A 599 -6.36 -19.88 28.25
C PRO A 599 -5.97 -18.50 28.79
N SER A 600 -6.52 -18.07 29.94
CA SER A 600 -6.30 -16.73 30.50
C SER A 600 -5.57 -16.74 31.85
N MET A 601 -4.77 -15.70 32.06
CA MET A 601 -4.09 -15.39 33.32
C MET A 601 -4.39 -13.93 33.68
N ALA A 602 -4.63 -13.61 34.94
CA ALA A 602 -4.93 -12.24 35.36
C ALA A 602 -4.19 -11.88 36.64
N PHE A 603 -3.40 -10.81 36.60
CA PHE A 603 -2.83 -10.16 37.78
C PHE A 603 -3.80 -9.09 38.27
N HIS A 604 -4.20 -9.18 39.53
CA HIS A 604 -5.16 -8.27 40.16
C HIS A 604 -4.42 -7.32 41.09
N ALA A 605 -4.60 -6.02 40.89
CA ALA A 605 -4.15 -4.97 41.80
C ALA A 605 -5.37 -4.42 42.56
N MET A 606 -5.63 -4.95 43.75
CA MET A 606 -6.93 -4.77 44.43
C MET A 606 -7.19 -3.32 44.82
N ASP A 607 -6.16 -2.57 45.22
CA ASP A 607 -6.29 -1.15 45.63
C ASP A 607 -6.59 -0.18 44.49
N PHE A 608 -6.44 -0.66 43.26
CA PHE A 608 -6.73 0.08 42.03
C PHE A 608 -7.94 -0.49 41.30
N GLU A 609 -8.56 -1.56 41.80
CA GLU A 609 -9.71 -2.21 41.16
C GLU A 609 -9.43 -2.55 39.68
N THR A 610 -8.18 -2.94 39.37
CA THR A 610 -7.72 -3.20 38.00
C THR A 610 -7.15 -4.60 37.86
N SER A 611 -7.31 -5.16 36.66
CA SER A 611 -6.69 -6.43 36.25
C SER A 611 -5.83 -6.23 35.00
N ILE A 612 -4.62 -6.81 35.05
CA ILE A 612 -3.72 -6.94 33.91
C ILE A 612 -3.77 -8.40 33.46
N GLU A 613 -4.35 -8.63 32.30
CA GLU A 613 -4.74 -9.95 31.83
C GLU A 613 -3.92 -10.38 30.62
N PHE A 614 -3.64 -11.67 30.52
CA PHE A 614 -3.11 -12.33 29.33
C PHE A 614 -4.14 -13.32 28.82
N PHE A 615 -4.32 -13.38 27.49
CA PHE A 615 -5.17 -14.37 26.84
C PHE A 615 -4.44 -15.03 25.67
N TRP A 616 -4.35 -16.37 25.69
CA TRP A 616 -3.71 -17.15 24.64
C TRP A 616 -4.58 -17.23 23.37
N ALA A 617 -4.21 -16.47 22.33
CA ALA A 617 -4.83 -16.52 21.01
C ALA A 617 -3.81 -16.15 19.91
N PRO A 618 -2.78 -16.98 19.68
CA PRO A 618 -1.64 -16.64 18.81
C PRO A 618 -1.99 -16.40 17.33
N LEU A 619 -3.13 -16.91 16.87
CA LEU A 619 -3.66 -16.72 15.51
C LEU A 619 -4.88 -15.79 15.49
N LEU A 620 -5.39 -15.36 16.66
CA LEU A 620 -6.67 -14.67 16.89
C LEU A 620 -7.92 -15.45 16.44
N VAL A 621 -7.89 -16.03 15.25
CA VAL A 621 -8.91 -16.93 14.70
C VAL A 621 -8.78 -18.36 15.26
N GLU A 622 -9.77 -19.20 14.98
CA GLU A 622 -9.92 -20.49 15.64
C GLU A 622 -9.10 -21.62 14.99
N LEU A 623 -8.40 -22.39 15.83
CA LEU A 623 -7.70 -23.62 15.42
C LEU A 623 -8.40 -24.83 16.04
N LYS A 624 -9.01 -25.67 15.21
CA LYS A 624 -9.81 -26.82 15.65
C LYS A 624 -9.16 -28.15 15.27
N LYS A 625 -9.57 -29.22 15.96
CA LYS A 625 -9.18 -30.60 15.60
C LYS A 625 -10.25 -31.20 14.69
N GLY A 626 -9.85 -31.61 13.49
CA GLY A 626 -10.65 -32.38 12.55
C GLY A 626 -10.39 -33.90 12.64
N SER A 627 -10.96 -34.63 11.68
CA SER A 627 -10.83 -36.08 11.57
C SER A 627 -9.36 -36.53 11.51
N GLY A 628 -9.03 -37.63 12.20
CA GLY A 628 -7.66 -38.13 12.27
C GLY A 628 -6.69 -37.24 13.06
N ASN A 629 -7.21 -36.43 14.00
CA ASN A 629 -6.42 -35.51 14.85
C ASN A 629 -5.67 -34.42 14.07
N LYS A 630 -6.14 -34.10 12.86
CA LYS A 630 -5.60 -33.03 12.01
C LYS A 630 -6.01 -31.66 12.55
N ARG A 631 -5.08 -30.70 12.56
CA ARG A 631 -5.30 -29.33 13.04
C ARG A 631 -5.76 -28.46 11.87
N ILE A 632 -6.96 -27.89 11.98
CA ILE A 632 -7.61 -27.10 10.94
C ILE A 632 -7.71 -25.65 11.40
N LEU A 633 -7.06 -24.75 10.68
CA LEU A 633 -7.09 -23.32 10.94
C LEU A 633 -8.27 -22.69 10.20
N HIS A 634 -9.29 -22.29 10.93
CA HIS A 634 -10.46 -21.60 10.37
C HIS A 634 -10.15 -20.11 10.25
N LEU A 635 -10.10 -19.59 9.03
CA LEU A 635 -9.73 -18.19 8.78
C LEU A 635 -10.91 -17.22 8.98
N ASP A 636 -12.12 -17.75 9.07
CA ASP A 636 -13.39 -17.04 9.14
C ASP A 636 -14.11 -17.18 10.50
N LEU A 637 -13.58 -18.00 11.42
CA LEU A 637 -14.13 -18.19 12.77
C LEU A 637 -13.27 -17.51 13.83
N ILE A 638 -13.91 -16.86 14.80
CA ILE A 638 -13.22 -16.09 15.86
C ILE A 638 -13.96 -16.06 17.21
N GLU A 639 -15.24 -16.39 17.25
CA GLU A 639 -16.11 -16.15 18.42
C GLU A 639 -15.70 -16.95 19.67
N GLU A 640 -15.12 -18.16 19.53
CA GLU A 640 -14.65 -18.95 20.67
C GLU A 640 -13.53 -18.26 21.45
N ASN A 641 -12.67 -17.53 20.74
CA ASN A 641 -11.63 -16.68 21.32
C ASN A 641 -12.23 -15.34 21.75
N ALA A 642 -13.01 -14.71 20.87
CA ALA A 642 -13.42 -13.32 21.02
C ALA A 642 -14.46 -13.08 22.11
N ARG A 643 -15.18 -14.11 22.55
CA ARG A 643 -16.09 -14.04 23.71
C ARG A 643 -15.41 -13.54 24.99
N TYR A 644 -14.10 -13.75 25.14
CA TYR A 644 -13.35 -13.29 26.31
C TYR A 644 -12.91 -11.83 26.22
N TRP A 645 -12.90 -11.24 25.03
CA TRP A 645 -12.42 -9.87 24.79
C TRP A 645 -13.54 -8.84 25.00
N LYS A 646 -14.80 -9.26 24.97
CA LYS A 646 -15.96 -8.38 25.19
C LYS A 646 -15.95 -7.82 26.61
N GLY A 647 -16.20 -6.50 26.71
CA GLY A 647 -16.24 -5.80 27.99
C GLY A 647 -14.87 -5.55 28.64
N VAL A 648 -13.78 -5.69 27.89
CA VAL A 648 -12.45 -5.25 28.31
C VAL A 648 -12.26 -3.79 27.88
N ASP A 649 -11.68 -2.96 28.74
CA ASP A 649 -11.49 -1.53 28.50
C ASP A 649 -10.29 -1.25 27.58
N ILE A 650 -9.22 -2.03 27.69
CA ILE A 650 -8.02 -1.90 26.85
C ILE A 650 -7.61 -3.27 26.33
N LEU A 651 -7.65 -3.42 25.00
CA LEU A 651 -7.22 -4.64 24.32
C LEU A 651 -5.92 -4.39 23.57
N VAL A 652 -4.89 -5.20 23.84
CA VAL A 652 -3.59 -5.17 23.16
C VAL A 652 -3.39 -6.48 22.41
N PHE A 653 -3.45 -6.47 21.08
CA PHE A 653 -3.36 -7.66 20.24
C PHE A 653 -1.98 -7.87 19.61
N ASP A 654 -1.56 -9.12 19.43
CA ASP A 654 -0.51 -9.57 18.51
C ASP A 654 -0.95 -10.88 17.85
N SER A 655 -0.54 -11.09 16.60
CA SER A 655 -0.80 -12.33 15.88
C SER A 655 0.21 -12.58 14.76
N ALA A 656 1.49 -12.21 14.86
CA ALA A 656 2.39 -12.32 13.69
C ALA A 656 3.31 -13.55 13.74
N HIS A 657 3.85 -13.88 14.91
CA HIS A 657 4.93 -14.86 15.06
C HIS A 657 4.55 -16.27 14.56
N TRP A 658 3.34 -16.74 14.86
CA TRP A 658 2.89 -18.10 14.55
C TRP A 658 2.58 -18.30 13.06
N TRP A 659 2.22 -17.24 12.34
CA TRP A 659 1.96 -17.30 10.90
C TRP A 659 3.23 -17.47 10.07
N THR A 660 4.39 -17.16 10.66
CA THR A 660 5.71 -17.33 10.02
C THR A 660 6.30 -18.73 10.18
N HIS A 661 5.65 -19.62 10.96
CA HIS A 661 6.11 -21.00 11.12
C HIS A 661 5.92 -21.84 9.85
N SER A 662 6.93 -22.64 9.51
CA SER A 662 6.94 -23.49 8.32
C SER A 662 7.48 -24.90 8.62
N GLY A 663 7.23 -25.84 7.70
CA GLY A 663 7.64 -27.24 7.86
C GLY A 663 7.08 -27.88 9.14
N GLN A 664 7.95 -28.55 9.90
CA GLN A 664 7.58 -29.26 11.14
C GLN A 664 7.16 -28.33 12.29
N THR A 665 7.46 -27.03 12.21
CA THR A 665 7.08 -26.05 13.24
C THR A 665 5.70 -25.45 13.03
N ARG A 666 5.04 -25.76 11.91
CA ARG A 666 3.71 -25.23 11.57
C ARG A 666 2.64 -25.76 12.53
N SER A 667 1.79 -24.85 12.99
CA SER A 667 0.78 -25.11 14.03
C SER A 667 -0.53 -25.70 13.51
N TRP A 668 -0.73 -25.72 12.19
CA TRP A 668 -1.91 -26.28 11.52
C TRP A 668 -1.49 -27.18 10.34
N ASP A 669 -2.38 -28.09 9.98
CA ASP A 669 -2.21 -29.02 8.86
C ASP A 669 -3.00 -28.56 7.63
N TYR A 670 -4.18 -27.96 7.83
CA TYR A 670 -5.07 -27.45 6.78
C TYR A 670 -5.64 -26.08 7.14
N TYR A 671 -6.06 -25.32 6.13
CA TYR A 671 -6.89 -24.12 6.30
C TYR A 671 -8.35 -24.42 5.99
N MET A 672 -9.26 -23.65 6.56
CA MET A 672 -10.67 -23.67 6.23
C MET A 672 -11.19 -22.24 6.03
N GLU A 673 -12.02 -22.05 5.00
CA GLU A 673 -12.77 -20.82 4.73
C GLU A 673 -14.18 -21.23 4.27
N GLY A 674 -15.20 -20.88 5.04
CA GLY A 674 -16.55 -21.42 4.89
C GLY A 674 -16.54 -22.95 5.02
N ASN A 675 -17.02 -23.65 3.99
CA ASN A 675 -17.05 -25.11 3.95
C ASN A 675 -15.90 -25.73 3.14
N SER A 676 -14.92 -24.92 2.70
CA SER A 676 -13.84 -25.37 1.83
C SER A 676 -12.56 -25.63 2.62
N ILE A 677 -12.04 -26.87 2.54
CA ILE A 677 -10.71 -27.23 3.06
C ILE A 677 -9.66 -26.85 2.03
N ILE A 678 -8.66 -26.08 2.45
CA ILE A 678 -7.55 -25.62 1.62
C ILE A 678 -6.26 -26.22 2.16
N THR A 679 -5.57 -27.00 1.33
CA THR A 679 -4.37 -27.74 1.72
C THR A 679 -3.07 -26.96 1.50
N ASN A 680 -3.10 -25.96 0.61
CA ASN A 680 -1.96 -25.09 0.34
C ASN A 680 -2.42 -23.65 0.17
N MET A 681 -1.88 -22.74 0.97
CA MET A 681 -2.13 -21.31 0.90
C MET A 681 -0.86 -20.58 1.33
N ASN A 682 -0.55 -19.47 0.68
CA ASN A 682 0.51 -18.58 1.13
C ASN A 682 0.20 -18.11 2.58
N PRO A 683 1.12 -18.28 3.55
CA PRO A 683 0.88 -17.92 4.94
C PRO A 683 0.52 -16.44 5.15
N MET A 684 1.02 -15.52 4.32
CA MET A 684 0.67 -14.10 4.42
C MET A 684 -0.73 -13.80 3.89
N VAL A 685 -1.21 -14.56 2.90
CA VAL A 685 -2.63 -14.50 2.48
C VAL A 685 -3.53 -15.03 3.59
N ALA A 686 -3.14 -16.14 4.23
CA ALA A 686 -3.86 -16.69 5.37
C ALA A 686 -3.88 -15.69 6.55
N TYR A 687 -2.74 -15.08 6.86
CA TYR A 687 -2.61 -14.04 7.88
C TYR A 687 -3.51 -12.83 7.58
N GLN A 688 -3.50 -12.35 6.33
CA GLN A 688 -4.39 -11.26 5.91
C GLN A 688 -5.86 -11.62 6.09
N LYS A 689 -6.27 -12.84 5.73
CA LYS A 689 -7.64 -13.33 5.89
C LYS A 689 -8.03 -13.40 7.38
N GLY A 690 -7.19 -14.00 8.21
CA GLY A 690 -7.42 -14.09 9.66
C GLY A 690 -7.51 -12.71 10.33
N LEU A 691 -6.59 -11.80 10.01
CA LEU A 691 -6.66 -10.42 10.48
C LEU A 691 -7.90 -9.68 9.97
N SER A 692 -8.35 -9.96 8.75
CA SER A 692 -9.58 -9.34 8.23
C SER A 692 -10.83 -9.83 8.98
N THR A 693 -10.84 -11.08 9.45
CA THR A 693 -11.88 -11.61 10.33
C THR A 693 -11.84 -10.96 11.71
N TRP A 694 -10.65 -10.81 12.31
CA TRP A 694 -10.47 -10.05 13.56
C TRP A 694 -10.92 -8.59 13.42
N ALA A 695 -10.49 -7.91 12.36
CA ALA A 695 -10.85 -6.52 12.08
C ALA A 695 -12.37 -6.33 11.97
N ARG A 696 -13.05 -7.23 11.24
CA ARG A 696 -14.51 -7.23 11.12
C ARG A 696 -15.18 -7.45 12.47
N TRP A 697 -14.66 -8.37 13.29
CA TRP A 697 -15.21 -8.60 14.62
C TRP A 697 -15.08 -7.36 15.51
N VAL A 698 -13.92 -6.69 15.51
CA VAL A 698 -13.69 -5.44 16.25
C VAL A 698 -14.66 -4.36 15.80
N ASP A 699 -14.77 -4.12 14.49
CA ASP A 699 -15.65 -3.11 13.90
C ASP A 699 -17.13 -3.32 14.27
N LEU A 700 -17.56 -4.57 14.47
CA LEU A 700 -18.96 -4.92 14.73
C LEU A 700 -19.31 -5.07 16.21
N ASN A 701 -18.34 -5.36 17.07
CA ASN A 701 -18.61 -5.78 18.46
C ASN A 701 -18.09 -4.82 19.54
N LEU A 702 -17.19 -3.88 19.21
CA LEU A 702 -16.60 -2.97 20.17
C LEU A 702 -17.11 -1.54 20.00
N ASP A 703 -17.21 -0.78 21.10
CA ASP A 703 -17.53 0.65 21.11
C ASP A 703 -16.25 1.46 21.40
N PRO A 704 -15.79 2.35 20.49
CA PRO A 704 -14.56 3.12 20.69
C PRO A 704 -14.65 4.13 21.85
N ARG A 705 -15.84 4.41 22.38
CA ARG A 705 -16.01 5.23 23.59
C ARG A 705 -15.75 4.45 24.88
N ARG A 706 -15.79 3.13 24.83
CA ARG A 706 -15.64 2.24 25.99
C ARG A 706 -14.36 1.43 25.96
N THR A 707 -13.93 1.02 24.76
CA THR A 707 -12.77 0.16 24.59
C THR A 707 -11.72 0.84 23.72
N ARG A 708 -10.47 0.84 24.18
CA ARG A 708 -9.30 1.19 23.37
C ARG A 708 -8.66 -0.06 22.82
N VAL A 709 -8.34 -0.06 21.52
CA VAL A 709 -7.69 -1.20 20.85
C VAL A 709 -6.31 -0.78 20.36
N ILE A 710 -5.30 -1.50 20.83
CA ILE A 710 -3.91 -1.39 20.38
C ILE A 710 -3.55 -2.70 19.66
N PHE A 711 -2.88 -2.60 18.52
CA PHE A 711 -2.28 -3.75 17.86
C PHE A 711 -0.76 -3.58 17.87
N ARG A 712 -0.06 -4.52 18.48
CA ARG A 712 1.40 -4.57 18.52
C ARG A 712 1.92 -5.24 17.26
N SER A 713 2.89 -4.62 16.60
CA SER A 713 3.55 -5.23 15.44
C SER A 713 4.47 -6.40 15.84
N MET A 714 4.99 -7.11 14.84
CA MET A 714 5.76 -8.32 15.04
C MET A 714 7.10 -8.09 15.74
N SER A 715 7.39 -8.89 16.78
CA SER A 715 8.76 -9.04 17.29
C SER A 715 9.61 -9.92 16.34
N PRO A 716 10.69 -9.40 15.74
CA PRO A 716 11.56 -10.17 14.85
C PRO A 716 12.31 -11.29 15.59
N ARG A 717 12.62 -12.37 14.86
CA ARG A 717 13.53 -13.44 15.34
C ARG A 717 14.94 -13.18 14.85
N HIS A 718 15.94 -13.50 15.65
CA HIS A 718 17.36 -13.32 15.31
C HIS A 718 18.01 -14.67 14.99
N ASN A 719 18.04 -15.07 13.71
CA ASN A 719 18.53 -16.39 13.29
C ASN A 719 19.62 -16.32 12.19
N SER A 720 20.11 -17.48 11.74
CA SER A 720 21.13 -17.52 10.68
C SER A 720 20.61 -17.11 9.30
N GLN A 721 19.30 -17.21 9.06
CA GLN A 721 18.68 -16.93 7.76
C GLN A 721 18.53 -15.42 7.50
N ASN A 722 18.42 -14.60 8.55
CA ASN A 722 18.49 -13.14 8.44
C ASN A 722 19.86 -12.56 8.80
N GLY A 723 20.88 -13.41 8.95
CA GLY A 723 22.27 -12.99 9.19
C GLY A 723 22.58 -12.54 10.62
N TRP A 724 21.63 -12.65 11.56
CA TRP A 724 21.73 -12.05 12.90
C TRP A 724 21.58 -13.10 13.99
N LYS A 725 22.64 -13.88 14.27
CA LYS A 725 22.63 -14.82 15.40
C LYS A 725 22.56 -14.06 16.73
N CYS A 726 21.71 -14.49 17.66
CA CYS A 726 21.68 -13.93 19.04
C CYS A 726 22.71 -14.56 20.00
N TYR A 727 23.29 -15.71 19.63
CA TYR A 727 24.26 -16.41 20.48
C TYR A 727 25.53 -15.58 20.71
N LYS A 728 25.93 -15.47 21.98
CA LYS A 728 27.08 -14.68 22.47
C LYS A 728 27.04 -13.17 22.13
N GLN A 729 25.87 -12.62 21.80
CA GLN A 729 25.73 -11.18 21.57
C GLN A 729 25.51 -10.45 22.89
N ARG A 730 26.25 -9.35 23.10
CA ARG A 730 26.20 -8.53 24.32
C ARG A 730 25.84 -7.06 24.07
N GLN A 731 25.72 -6.69 22.81
CA GLN A 731 25.51 -5.30 22.39
C GLN A 731 24.45 -5.26 21.27
N PRO A 732 23.60 -4.22 21.23
CA PRO A 732 22.70 -3.98 20.13
C PRO A 732 23.44 -3.87 18.78
N LEU A 733 22.71 -4.10 17.70
CA LEU A 733 23.17 -3.72 16.36
C LEU A 733 23.25 -2.19 16.27
N GLN A 734 24.35 -1.67 15.73
CA GLN A 734 24.56 -0.22 15.57
C GLN A 734 23.84 0.35 14.35
N PHE A 735 23.76 -0.43 13.27
CA PHE A 735 23.09 -0.06 12.02
C PHE A 735 22.62 -1.31 11.28
N PHE A 736 21.64 -1.14 10.38
CA PHE A 736 21.25 -2.15 9.41
C PHE A 736 21.76 -1.75 8.02
N SER A 737 22.36 -2.68 7.29
CA SER A 737 22.72 -2.47 5.87
C SER A 737 21.46 -2.41 4.97
N HIS A 738 20.40 -3.14 5.34
CA HIS A 738 19.08 -3.11 4.70
C HIS A 738 18.00 -3.29 5.76
N LEU A 739 17.10 -2.31 5.91
CA LEU A 739 15.94 -2.44 6.81
C LEU A 739 14.85 -3.26 6.10
N HIS A 740 14.84 -4.57 6.30
CA HIS A 740 13.77 -5.40 5.76
C HIS A 740 12.49 -5.17 6.56
N VAL A 741 11.54 -4.39 6.04
CA VAL A 741 10.18 -4.30 6.60
C VAL A 741 9.54 -5.69 6.46
N PRO A 742 9.23 -6.40 7.57
CA PRO A 742 8.71 -7.75 7.48
C PRO A 742 7.32 -7.79 6.85
N GLU A 743 7.05 -8.80 6.02
CA GLU A 743 5.74 -8.96 5.34
C GLU A 743 4.53 -8.89 6.29
N PRO A 744 4.57 -9.49 7.51
CA PRO A 744 3.45 -9.36 8.45
C PRO A 744 3.12 -7.92 8.84
N LEU A 745 4.11 -7.02 8.97
CA LEU A 745 3.85 -5.62 9.31
C LEU A 745 3.08 -4.92 8.19
N VAL A 746 3.45 -5.17 6.94
CA VAL A 746 2.76 -4.60 5.77
C VAL A 746 1.31 -5.08 5.69
N VAL A 747 1.08 -6.38 5.92
CA VAL A 747 -0.27 -6.97 5.94
C VAL A 747 -1.11 -6.35 7.06
N LEU A 748 -0.53 -6.23 8.27
CA LEU A 748 -1.18 -5.62 9.43
C LEU A 748 -1.61 -4.18 9.12
N GLU A 749 -0.68 -3.32 8.69
CA GLU A 749 -1.01 -1.93 8.33
C GLU A 749 -2.10 -1.86 7.26
N GLY A 750 -2.04 -2.73 6.26
CA GLY A 750 -3.05 -2.80 5.21
C GLY A 750 -4.44 -3.11 5.75
N VAL A 751 -4.54 -4.02 6.74
CA VAL A 751 -5.81 -4.34 7.41
C VAL A 751 -6.28 -3.16 8.28
N LEU A 752 -5.40 -2.61 9.12
CA LEU A 752 -5.74 -1.48 10.00
C LEU A 752 -6.24 -0.26 9.21
N LYS A 753 -5.61 0.06 8.07
CA LYS A 753 -6.02 1.15 7.17
C LYS A 753 -7.43 0.98 6.60
N ARG A 754 -8.01 -0.23 6.63
CA ARG A 754 -9.37 -0.54 6.14
C ARG A 754 -10.42 -0.63 7.25
N MET A 755 -10.01 -0.65 8.51
CA MET A 755 -10.93 -0.71 9.65
C MET A 755 -11.73 0.59 9.80
N ARG A 756 -12.90 0.49 10.43
CA ARG A 756 -13.69 1.65 10.86
C ARG A 756 -13.40 2.02 12.31
N PHE A 757 -13.15 1.01 13.15
CA PHE A 757 -12.79 1.17 14.54
C PHE A 757 -11.37 1.74 14.64
N PRO A 758 -11.14 2.79 15.46
CA PRO A 758 -9.82 3.36 15.65
C PRO A 758 -8.90 2.38 16.40
N VAL A 759 -7.86 1.91 15.72
CA VAL A 759 -6.84 1.02 16.29
C VAL A 759 -5.49 1.75 16.32
N TYR A 760 -4.84 1.72 17.47
CA TYR A 760 -3.48 2.25 17.64
C TYR A 760 -2.45 1.19 17.26
N LEU A 761 -1.55 1.52 16.35
CA LEU A 761 -0.44 0.63 16.00
C LEU A 761 0.74 0.89 16.95
N GLN A 762 1.00 -0.07 17.82
CA GLN A 762 2.22 -0.09 18.63
C GLN A 762 3.33 -0.77 17.80
N ASP A 763 4.01 0.01 16.96
CA ASP A 763 5.06 -0.54 16.09
C ASP A 763 6.39 -0.73 16.84
N ILE A 764 6.65 -1.96 17.25
CA ILE A 764 7.88 -2.39 17.92
C ILE A 764 8.91 -3.05 16.97
N THR A 765 8.59 -3.22 15.68
CA THR A 765 9.33 -4.14 14.80
C THR A 765 10.79 -3.72 14.67
N THR A 766 11.00 -2.48 14.24
CA THR A 766 12.34 -1.93 13.96
C THR A 766 13.16 -1.76 15.22
N MET A 767 12.59 -1.17 16.28
CA MET A 767 13.30 -0.99 17.54
C MET A 767 13.79 -2.32 18.12
N THR A 768 12.95 -3.36 18.02
CA THR A 768 13.24 -4.68 18.55
C THR A 768 14.28 -5.41 17.70
N ALA A 769 14.30 -5.17 16.39
CA ALA A 769 15.29 -5.76 15.48
C ALA A 769 16.74 -5.39 15.86
N PHE A 770 16.98 -4.22 16.46
CA PHE A 770 18.34 -3.86 16.87
C PHE A 770 18.86 -4.73 18.03
N ARG A 771 17.98 -5.40 18.76
CA ARG A 771 18.27 -5.93 20.10
C ARG A 771 18.67 -7.39 20.12
N ARG A 772 19.49 -7.86 19.18
CA ARG A 772 19.99 -9.26 19.18
C ARG A 772 20.66 -9.69 20.50
N ASP A 773 21.14 -8.73 21.31
CA ASP A 773 21.70 -8.90 22.65
C ASP A 773 20.67 -9.22 23.74
N GLY A 774 19.42 -8.81 23.56
CA GLY A 774 18.35 -8.92 24.57
C GLY A 774 17.70 -10.30 24.68
N HIS A 775 18.12 -11.28 23.87
CA HIS A 775 17.54 -12.62 23.86
C HIS A 775 18.08 -13.53 24.98
N PRO A 776 17.27 -14.49 25.48
CA PRO A 776 17.76 -15.54 26.36
C PRO A 776 18.88 -16.36 25.75
N SER A 777 18.84 -16.58 24.43
CA SER A 777 19.80 -17.44 23.75
C SER A 777 19.84 -18.82 24.41
N VAL A 778 20.96 -19.22 25.02
CA VAL A 778 21.08 -20.51 25.73
C VAL A 778 20.61 -20.45 27.19
N TYR A 779 20.27 -19.26 27.70
CA TYR A 779 19.91 -19.00 29.10
C TYR A 779 18.39 -18.98 29.32
N SER A 780 17.63 -19.80 28.60
CA SER A 780 16.18 -20.00 28.81
C SER A 780 15.86 -21.01 29.92
N ARG A 781 16.89 -21.62 30.52
CA ARG A 781 16.82 -22.49 31.70
C ARG A 781 18.13 -22.42 32.46
N ALA A 782 18.10 -22.80 33.75
CA ALA A 782 19.29 -22.86 34.58
C ALA A 782 20.41 -23.68 33.92
N MET A 783 21.58 -23.08 33.75
CA MET A 783 22.76 -23.71 33.17
C MET A 783 23.60 -24.37 34.26
N SER A 784 23.92 -25.67 34.11
CA SER A 784 24.95 -26.31 34.95
C SER A 784 26.35 -25.92 34.48
N GLU A 785 27.34 -25.99 35.37
CA GLU A 785 28.75 -25.70 35.04
C GLU A 785 29.30 -26.59 33.91
N GLU A 786 28.82 -27.84 33.81
CA GLU A 786 29.17 -28.79 32.75
C GLU A 786 28.59 -28.39 31.40
N MET A 787 27.35 -27.88 31.36
CA MET A 787 26.70 -27.39 30.15
C MET A 787 27.32 -26.09 29.64
N GLN A 788 27.87 -25.26 30.54
CA GLN A 788 28.66 -24.07 30.16
C GLN A 788 30.00 -24.45 29.51
N LYS A 789 30.65 -25.52 29.98
CA LYS A 789 31.95 -26.02 29.46
C LYS A 789 31.81 -26.80 28.15
N ALA A 790 30.74 -27.58 27.98
CA ALA A 790 30.59 -28.51 26.85
C ALA A 790 30.31 -27.83 25.50
N GLY A 791 29.74 -26.62 25.49
CA GLY A 791 29.58 -25.75 24.29
C GLY A 791 28.81 -26.35 23.09
N THR A 792 28.34 -27.59 23.18
CA THR A 792 27.79 -28.38 22.06
C THR A 792 26.39 -28.89 22.43
N GLY A 793 25.41 -28.64 21.57
CA GLY A 793 24.06 -29.22 21.66
C GLY A 793 22.90 -28.33 22.14
N LEU A 794 23.11 -27.03 22.42
CA LEU A 794 22.04 -26.14 22.88
C LEU A 794 21.46 -25.29 21.75
N SER A 795 20.16 -25.45 21.47
CA SER A 795 19.42 -24.60 20.53
C SER A 795 19.13 -23.24 21.19
N PRO A 796 19.64 -22.11 20.65
CA PRO A 796 19.44 -20.81 21.25
C PRO A 796 18.00 -20.30 21.01
N ASP A 797 17.34 -19.82 22.07
CA ASP A 797 16.11 -19.05 21.96
C ASP A 797 16.42 -17.61 21.54
N CYS A 798 16.21 -17.34 20.25
CA CYS A 798 16.33 -16.01 19.65
C CYS A 798 14.96 -15.44 19.24
N SER A 799 13.89 -15.82 19.95
CA SER A 799 12.52 -15.36 19.70
C SER A 799 11.93 -14.60 20.89
N HIS A 800 12.15 -15.09 22.11
CA HIS A 800 11.71 -14.44 23.35
C HIS A 800 12.77 -13.48 23.90
N TRP A 801 12.45 -12.72 24.94
CA TRP A 801 13.32 -11.68 25.48
C TRP A 801 13.65 -11.93 26.94
N CYS A 802 14.90 -11.66 27.32
CA CYS A 802 15.29 -11.58 28.72
C CYS A 802 14.50 -10.48 29.42
N LEU A 803 14.13 -10.74 30.68
CA LEU A 803 13.50 -9.78 31.56
C LEU A 803 14.33 -9.59 32.84
N PRO A 804 14.57 -8.34 33.28
CA PRO A 804 14.20 -7.06 32.63
C PRO A 804 14.86 -6.86 31.25
N GLY A 805 14.29 -6.03 30.37
CA GLY A 805 14.83 -5.87 29.02
C GLY A 805 13.87 -5.26 27.99
N VAL A 806 13.97 -5.72 26.73
CA VAL A 806 13.27 -5.13 25.57
C VAL A 806 11.76 -4.94 25.78
N PRO A 807 11.01 -5.90 26.38
CA PRO A 807 9.59 -5.72 26.65
C PRO A 807 9.26 -4.59 27.61
N ASP A 808 10.20 -4.13 28.45
CA ASP A 808 10.00 -2.98 29.33
C ASP A 808 9.81 -1.70 28.50
N SER A 809 10.60 -1.53 27.44
CA SER A 809 10.44 -0.42 26.50
C SER A 809 9.14 -0.50 25.69
N TRP A 810 8.64 -1.71 25.42
CA TRP A 810 7.29 -1.85 24.84
C TRP A 810 6.23 -1.37 25.83
N ASN A 811 6.37 -1.67 27.11
CA ASN A 811 5.44 -1.23 28.15
C ASN A 811 5.54 0.27 28.46
N GLU A 812 6.73 0.88 28.36
CA GLU A 812 6.89 2.32 28.37
C GLU A 812 6.14 2.98 27.20
N MET A 813 6.29 2.43 25.99
CA MET A 813 5.53 2.91 24.82
C MET A 813 4.02 2.70 24.98
N LEU A 814 3.59 1.56 25.53
CA LEU A 814 2.18 1.28 25.82
C LEU A 814 1.61 2.26 26.85
N SER A 815 2.36 2.56 27.91
CA SER A 815 1.96 3.52 28.95
C SER A 815 1.86 4.96 28.41
N ALA A 816 2.72 5.32 27.45
CA ALA A 816 2.63 6.59 26.76
C ALA A 816 1.38 6.66 25.85
N LEU A 817 1.06 5.58 25.14
CA LEU A 817 -0.13 5.48 24.26
C LEU A 817 -1.48 5.56 25.00
N LEU A 818 -1.50 5.30 26.31
CA LEU A 818 -2.71 5.21 27.14
C LEU A 818 -2.94 6.48 27.96
#